data_AF-A0A023B551-F1
#
_entry.id   AF-A0A023B551-F1
#
_cell.length_a   1.000
_cell.length_b   1.000
_cell.length_c   1.000
_cell.angle_alpha   90.00
_cell.angle_beta   90.00
_cell.angle_gamma   90.00
#
_symmetry.space_group_name_H-M   'P 1'
#
loop_
_entity.id
_entity.type
_entity.pdbx_description
1 polymer ?
#
loop_
_entity_poly.entity_id
_entity_poly.type
_entity_poly.pdbx_seq_one_letter_code
_entity_poly.pdbx_strand_id
1 'polypeptide(L)'
;MKAISCIESIGVVPEGLVAWLMNADGTEPSVRGCEATLLTLADRTQEAKVQFVVAAPKGAIRKLIEAANQGDSHSQALLIEDNGFNWLEQCSKVFMWSPRGESNTMGETLAMRELKAYFDSVDPHGNWTYISDQICRDSVGLDMSQVRKALKKVGSLKEEEPLAVTGCRRLTPGELKDLRRCVPEEWLTLLQDPLPKSRSESGLGCGLARWVRDRPRTAIGSAVIGGLALYLIYYFSSGGSEGGSPQADGSNMPDLDPRAEALEQAFDSSSIGHNNRYKTMISELELEEVEIPKAECHASFNAMKQNKGVQPLLGVGELACRGGSGELMCVGNGGPPGTCHRFGGPWKHDYFVVKEAIEYHLRNNRCLLLCDDQKEVLRNTWEETARRLPFIPSIPDEGFVDFSRNPSVPDLNDFEMMMNPRYPLVKSSSGKCVDCKNDPAIDRSLCDFAEVRCDVTVGVEPIKRMTAIGYNTTAGDVLRRMPAFSTKDTVFNVRKCEYDCRKMSPDLVYVPDLQVVETQPTDHKDPFKKRLSRRELSKLQLHLNECQKSPEGDWHDLPQIGKYPCGGGSGTMMCRKKVPPQPRSNFWYFNPKNWVSRSEDGPIVSCHQFGPLSMDAFAVEDAVHHYVDDAGDCFVRCDSKSGERRLVYQRVKDHLGDVLPEQKQDLAIALKKALPADPGCSSTCDSHVLPCPGVHNCVCRVVHSKCETEFKGDKGTVESWGLDARMEDVFGMLSVPLGNVRAKHPDVKASHPRVIKNCQHDCHGVLWSQTESVRSEMRRLSRRQ
;
A
#
# COMPACT_ATOMS: atom_id res chain seq x y z
N MET A 1 -7.88 9.91 -34.97
CA MET A 1 -7.43 10.06 -33.57
C MET A 1 -5.93 10.30 -33.61
N LYS A 2 -5.25 10.62 -32.50
CA LYS A 2 -3.79 10.70 -32.49
C LYS A 2 -3.27 9.57 -31.62
N ALA A 3 -2.57 8.61 -32.21
CA ALA A 3 -1.65 7.77 -31.43
C ALA A 3 -0.66 8.67 -30.68
N ILE A 4 -0.30 8.31 -29.46
CA ILE A 4 0.73 9.04 -28.72
C ILE A 4 2.08 8.76 -29.38
N SER A 5 2.65 9.80 -30.01
CA SER A 5 3.99 9.76 -30.57
C SER A 5 5.02 9.97 -29.47
N CYS A 6 5.87 8.97 -29.22
CA CYS A 6 6.99 9.07 -28.28
C CYS A 6 8.10 10.07 -28.67
N ILE A 7 8.02 10.77 -29.81
CA ILE A 7 9.19 11.44 -30.41
C ILE A 7 9.17 12.99 -30.39
N GLU A 8 8.02 13.68 -30.39
CA GLU A 8 7.99 15.16 -30.40
C GLU A 8 6.83 15.79 -29.58
N SER A 9 6.91 15.78 -28.25
CA SER A 9 6.01 16.57 -27.38
C SER A 9 6.74 17.72 -26.68
N ILE A 10 6.92 18.83 -27.40
CA ILE A 10 7.30 20.12 -26.80
C ILE A 10 6.08 20.69 -26.06
N GLY A 11 6.17 20.81 -24.74
CA GLY A 11 5.34 21.75 -23.96
C GLY A 11 3.97 21.28 -23.47
N VAL A 12 3.57 20.02 -23.70
CA VAL A 12 2.42 19.41 -23.02
C VAL A 12 2.89 18.15 -22.32
N VAL A 13 2.69 18.07 -21.01
CA VAL A 13 2.94 16.83 -20.24
C VAL A 13 1.91 15.79 -20.71
N PRO A 14 2.33 14.64 -21.24
CA PRO A 14 1.39 13.56 -21.50
C PRO A 14 1.05 12.91 -20.16
N GLU A 15 -0.04 13.37 -19.54
CA GLU A 15 -0.65 12.66 -18.42
C GLU A 15 -0.97 11.21 -18.85
N GLY A 16 -0.65 10.27 -17.97
CA GLY A 16 -0.26 8.92 -18.37
C GLY A 16 -1.36 8.06 -19.00
N LEU A 17 -0.94 7.13 -19.86
CA LEU A 17 -1.78 6.06 -20.37
C LEU A 17 -1.35 4.70 -19.77
N VAL A 18 -2.13 4.16 -18.82
CA VAL A 18 -2.02 2.80 -18.23
C VAL A 18 -3.35 2.04 -18.30
N ALA A 19 -3.50 1.11 -19.25
CA ALA A 19 -4.66 0.22 -19.22
C ALA A 19 -4.34 -1.09 -18.49
N TRP A 20 -4.69 -1.15 -17.22
CA TRP A 20 -5.00 -2.41 -16.57
C TRP A 20 -6.32 -2.92 -17.14
N LEU A 21 -6.42 -4.21 -17.46
CA LEU A 21 -7.71 -4.81 -17.80
C LEU A 21 -8.47 -5.13 -16.49
N MET A 22 -9.76 -5.45 -16.58
CA MET A 22 -10.57 -5.77 -15.38
C MET A 22 -11.22 -7.13 -15.52
N ASN A 23 -11.15 -7.92 -14.46
CA ASN A 23 -11.88 -9.19 -14.36
C ASN A 23 -13.40 -8.93 -14.27
N ALA A 24 -14.21 -9.98 -14.46
CA ALA A 24 -15.67 -9.90 -14.37
C ALA A 24 -16.22 -9.52 -12.98
N ASP A 25 -15.38 -9.50 -11.94
CA ASP A 25 -15.68 -9.01 -10.59
C ASP A 25 -15.27 -7.54 -10.37
N GLY A 26 -14.69 -6.87 -11.37
CA GLY A 26 -14.20 -5.49 -11.30
C GLY A 26 -12.77 -5.34 -10.76
N THR A 27 -12.04 -6.44 -10.53
CA THR A 27 -10.68 -6.40 -9.95
C THR A 27 -9.57 -6.28 -11.00
N GLU A 28 -8.41 -5.74 -10.60
CA GLU A 28 -7.17 -5.76 -11.40
C GLU A 28 -6.58 -7.19 -11.46
N PRO A 29 -6.30 -7.74 -12.65
CA PRO A 29 -5.52 -8.96 -12.79
C PRO A 29 -4.08 -8.74 -12.32
N SER A 30 -3.59 -9.61 -11.44
CA SER A 30 -2.21 -9.56 -10.95
C SER A 30 -1.20 -9.52 -12.09
N VAL A 31 -0.22 -8.61 -11.96
CA VAL A 31 0.95 -8.54 -12.86
C VAL A 31 2.13 -9.40 -12.38
N ARG A 32 2.06 -10.00 -11.18
CA ARG A 32 3.13 -10.88 -10.67
C ARG A 32 3.24 -12.13 -11.55
N GLY A 33 4.44 -12.42 -12.05
CA GLY A 33 4.70 -13.54 -12.95
C GLY A 33 4.36 -13.29 -14.42
N CYS A 34 3.87 -12.09 -14.77
CA CYS A 34 3.74 -11.68 -16.17
C CYS A 34 5.11 -11.43 -16.83
N GLU A 35 5.19 -11.61 -18.15
CA GLU A 35 6.28 -11.04 -18.96
C GLU A 35 5.69 -9.92 -19.84
N ALA A 36 6.49 -8.89 -20.15
CA ALA A 36 6.11 -7.85 -21.10
C ALA A 36 6.49 -8.25 -22.53
N THR A 37 5.54 -8.23 -23.45
CA THR A 37 5.75 -8.55 -24.87
C THR A 37 5.12 -7.50 -25.79
N LEU A 38 5.62 -7.45 -27.03
CA LEU A 38 5.01 -6.70 -28.11
C LEU A 38 4.04 -7.62 -28.87
N LEU A 39 2.74 -7.33 -28.72
CA LEU A 39 1.66 -7.88 -29.50
C LEU A 39 1.43 -7.00 -30.73
N THR A 40 1.23 -7.61 -31.89
CA THR A 40 0.87 -6.95 -33.15
C THR A 40 -0.42 -7.54 -33.64
N LEU A 41 -1.39 -6.68 -33.88
CA LEU A 41 -2.72 -7.04 -34.35
C LEU A 41 -2.94 -6.42 -35.73
N ALA A 42 -3.66 -7.12 -36.60
CA ALA A 42 -4.10 -6.58 -37.89
C ALA A 42 -5.41 -7.24 -38.33
N ASP A 43 -6.15 -6.58 -39.20
CA ASP A 43 -7.26 -7.18 -39.93
C ASP A 43 -6.75 -8.11 -41.05
N ARG A 44 -7.66 -8.80 -41.76
CA ARG A 44 -7.27 -9.75 -42.83
C ARG A 44 -6.58 -9.07 -44.03
N THR A 45 -6.80 -7.78 -44.29
CA THR A 45 -6.11 -7.04 -45.37
C THR A 45 -4.71 -6.57 -44.98
N GLN A 46 -4.40 -6.58 -43.67
CA GLN A 46 -3.23 -5.94 -43.05
C GLN A 46 -3.16 -4.41 -43.19
N GLU A 47 -4.18 -3.75 -43.75
CA GLU A 47 -4.25 -2.28 -43.81
C GLU A 47 -4.49 -1.66 -42.43
N ALA A 48 -5.19 -2.35 -41.52
CA ALA A 48 -5.56 -1.89 -40.19
C ALA A 48 -4.66 -2.47 -39.08
N LYS A 49 -3.35 -2.29 -39.21
CA LYS A 49 -2.33 -2.79 -38.27
C LYS A 49 -2.09 -1.87 -37.07
N VAL A 50 -2.09 -2.45 -35.86
CA VAL A 50 -1.73 -1.78 -34.59
C VAL A 50 -0.80 -2.64 -33.73
N GLN A 51 -0.14 -2.02 -32.77
CA GLN A 51 0.73 -2.71 -31.82
C GLN A 51 0.39 -2.35 -30.38
N PHE A 52 0.52 -3.34 -29.50
CA PHE A 52 0.32 -3.22 -28.08
C PHE A 52 1.53 -3.77 -27.35
N VAL A 53 2.02 -3.05 -26.34
CA VAL A 53 2.80 -3.69 -25.29
C VAL A 53 1.80 -4.31 -24.33
N VAL A 54 1.94 -5.61 -24.08
CA VAL A 54 1.06 -6.36 -23.19
C VAL A 54 1.86 -7.01 -22.07
N ALA A 55 1.30 -6.99 -20.86
CA ALA A 55 1.79 -7.76 -19.73
C ALA A 55 0.83 -8.92 -19.50
N ALA A 56 1.32 -10.15 -19.63
CA ALA A 56 0.49 -11.34 -19.54
C ALA A 56 1.24 -12.50 -18.86
N PRO A 57 0.54 -13.45 -18.19
CA PRO A 57 1.17 -14.65 -17.64
C PRO A 57 1.90 -15.45 -18.72
N LYS A 58 2.99 -16.16 -18.36
CA LYS A 58 3.82 -16.91 -19.33
C LYS A 58 3.03 -17.92 -20.16
N GLY A 59 2.05 -18.59 -19.55
CA GLY A 59 1.13 -19.51 -20.24
C GLY A 59 0.23 -18.81 -21.27
N ALA A 60 -0.23 -17.59 -20.96
CA ALA A 60 -1.03 -16.77 -21.87
C ALA A 60 -0.20 -16.23 -23.04
N ILE A 61 1.03 -15.77 -22.79
CA ILE A 61 1.98 -15.36 -23.84
C ILE A 61 2.27 -16.51 -24.81
N ARG A 62 2.39 -17.74 -24.30
CA ARG A 62 2.57 -18.92 -25.15
C ARG A 62 1.41 -19.11 -26.13
N LYS A 63 0.16 -18.98 -25.67
CA LYS A 63 -1.03 -19.00 -26.54
C LYS A 63 -1.02 -17.86 -27.58
N LEU A 64 -0.64 -16.65 -27.19
CA LEU A 64 -0.53 -15.50 -28.10
C LEU A 64 0.54 -15.72 -29.19
N ILE A 65 1.65 -16.38 -28.85
CA ILE A 65 2.69 -16.79 -29.82
C ILE A 65 2.17 -17.90 -30.75
N GLU A 66 1.46 -18.89 -30.20
CA GLU A 66 0.85 -19.97 -30.99
C GLU A 66 -0.20 -19.42 -31.98
N ALA A 67 -1.05 -18.48 -31.57
CA ALA A 67 -2.00 -17.78 -32.43
C ALA A 67 -1.32 -16.94 -33.52
N ALA A 68 -0.23 -16.24 -33.20
CA ALA A 68 0.56 -15.47 -34.16
C ALA A 68 1.17 -16.36 -35.26
N ASN A 69 1.68 -17.54 -34.90
CA ASN A 69 2.35 -18.46 -35.82
C ASN A 69 1.39 -19.18 -36.79
N GLN A 70 0.07 -19.10 -36.57
CA GLN A 70 -0.94 -19.76 -37.40
C GLN A 70 -1.45 -18.88 -38.56
N GLY A 71 -1.06 -17.60 -38.59
CA GLY A 71 -1.63 -16.55 -39.46
C GLY A 71 -1.41 -16.71 -40.97
N ASP A 72 -0.56 -17.61 -41.43
CA ASP A 72 -0.32 -17.87 -42.87
C ASP A 72 -1.26 -18.94 -43.45
N SER A 73 -2.26 -19.42 -42.69
CA SER A 73 -3.16 -20.50 -43.14
C SER A 73 -4.64 -20.18 -42.92
N HIS A 74 -5.49 -20.74 -43.79
CA HIS A 74 -6.96 -20.65 -43.71
C HIS A 74 -7.55 -21.09 -42.35
N SER A 75 -6.77 -21.79 -41.52
CA SER A 75 -7.12 -22.27 -40.19
C SER A 75 -7.33 -21.15 -39.15
N GLN A 76 -6.89 -19.91 -39.40
CA GLN A 76 -7.07 -18.83 -38.42
C GLN A 76 -8.56 -18.44 -38.22
N ALA A 77 -9.41 -18.65 -39.23
CA ALA A 77 -10.86 -18.47 -39.10
C ALA A 77 -11.48 -19.45 -38.07
N LEU A 78 -11.04 -20.72 -38.06
CA LEU A 78 -11.57 -21.76 -37.18
C LEU A 78 -11.28 -21.49 -35.69
N LEU A 79 -10.16 -20.85 -35.35
CA LEU A 79 -9.85 -20.56 -33.94
C LEU A 79 -10.62 -19.36 -33.38
N ILE A 80 -11.06 -18.44 -34.25
CA ILE A 80 -11.91 -17.32 -33.89
C ILE A 80 -13.38 -17.77 -33.82
N GLU A 81 -13.81 -18.64 -34.74
CA GLU A 81 -15.22 -19.08 -34.84
C GLU A 81 -15.60 -20.22 -33.87
N ASP A 82 -14.74 -21.24 -33.65
CA ASP A 82 -15.11 -22.40 -32.79
C ASP A 82 -14.65 -22.30 -31.31
N ASN A 83 -13.71 -21.42 -30.96
CA ASN A 83 -13.04 -21.47 -29.64
C ASN A 83 -13.09 -20.18 -28.80
N GLY A 84 -13.70 -19.09 -29.28
CA GLY A 84 -13.91 -17.87 -28.49
C GLY A 84 -12.63 -17.23 -27.94
N PHE A 85 -11.50 -17.35 -28.64
CA PHE A 85 -10.21 -16.83 -28.16
C PHE A 85 -10.19 -15.30 -28.15
N ASN A 86 -10.40 -14.70 -26.98
CA ASN A 86 -10.27 -13.28 -26.74
C ASN A 86 -8.86 -12.93 -26.23
N TRP A 87 -8.09 -12.17 -27.01
CA TRP A 87 -6.70 -11.81 -26.64
C TRP A 87 -6.64 -10.87 -25.42
N LEU A 88 -7.69 -10.08 -25.17
CA LEU A 88 -7.80 -9.21 -23.99
C LEU A 88 -7.91 -10.03 -22.70
N GLU A 89 -8.70 -11.12 -22.70
CA GLU A 89 -8.80 -12.05 -21.55
C GLU A 89 -7.49 -12.77 -21.23
N GLN A 90 -6.50 -12.74 -22.12
CA GLN A 90 -5.17 -13.32 -21.89
C GLN A 90 -4.17 -12.30 -21.29
N CYS A 91 -4.53 -11.03 -21.13
CA CYS A 91 -3.63 -9.95 -20.70
C CYS A 91 -4.03 -9.37 -19.33
N SER A 92 -3.04 -8.97 -18.52
CA SER A 92 -3.26 -8.23 -17.26
C SER A 92 -3.20 -6.71 -17.48
N LYS A 93 -2.22 -6.23 -18.26
CA LYS A 93 -2.14 -4.84 -18.72
C LYS A 93 -1.89 -4.76 -20.23
N VAL A 94 -2.41 -3.72 -20.86
CA VAL A 94 -2.21 -3.39 -22.27
C VAL A 94 -1.80 -1.92 -22.43
N PHE A 95 -1.01 -1.61 -23.45
CA PHE A 95 -0.57 -0.25 -23.75
C PHE A 95 -0.42 -0.11 -25.27
N MET A 96 -1.26 0.72 -25.90
CA MET A 96 -1.23 0.90 -27.36
C MET A 96 0.04 1.67 -27.75
N TRP A 97 0.90 1.05 -28.55
CA TRP A 97 2.23 1.58 -28.87
C TRP A 97 2.33 1.91 -30.36
N SER A 98 2.61 3.18 -30.66
CA SER A 98 2.93 3.65 -32.00
C SER A 98 4.39 4.11 -32.03
N PRO A 99 5.33 3.27 -32.52
CA PRO A 99 6.69 3.72 -32.73
C PRO A 99 6.68 4.89 -33.73
N ARG A 100 7.32 6.00 -33.35
CA ARG A 100 7.44 7.23 -34.16
C ARG A 100 6.15 8.02 -34.40
N GLY A 101 5.02 7.63 -33.81
CA GLY A 101 3.75 8.35 -33.97
C GLY A 101 3.05 8.10 -35.30
N GLU A 102 3.40 7.02 -36.01
CA GLU A 102 2.66 6.53 -37.16
C GLU A 102 1.30 6.01 -36.67
N SER A 103 0.26 6.85 -36.77
CA SER A 103 -1.11 6.54 -36.35
C SER A 103 -1.87 5.78 -37.42
N ASN A 104 -2.14 4.48 -37.21
CA ASN A 104 -3.06 3.74 -38.05
C ASN A 104 -4.49 3.96 -37.55
N THR A 105 -5.14 5.03 -38.02
CA THR A 105 -6.48 5.41 -37.55
C THR A 105 -7.53 4.30 -37.75
N MET A 106 -7.36 3.43 -38.75
CA MET A 106 -8.24 2.28 -38.96
C MET A 106 -8.05 1.22 -37.86
N GLY A 107 -6.82 0.74 -37.68
CA GLY A 107 -6.50 -0.25 -36.65
C GLY A 107 -6.75 0.26 -35.22
N GLU A 108 -6.49 1.54 -34.94
CA GLU A 108 -6.87 2.22 -33.68
C GLU A 108 -8.38 2.12 -33.43
N THR A 109 -9.19 2.37 -34.46
CA THR A 109 -10.66 2.31 -34.37
C THR A 109 -11.14 0.87 -34.13
N LEU A 110 -10.55 -0.12 -34.81
CA LEU A 110 -10.88 -1.53 -34.60
C LEU A 110 -10.48 -2.01 -33.19
N ALA A 111 -9.33 -1.58 -32.67
CA ALA A 111 -8.90 -1.94 -31.32
C ALA A 111 -9.79 -1.29 -30.24
N MET A 112 -10.22 -0.03 -30.43
CA MET A 112 -11.21 0.61 -29.54
C MET A 112 -12.56 -0.11 -29.56
N ARG A 113 -12.97 -0.67 -30.71
CA ARG A 113 -14.18 -1.49 -30.84
C ARG A 113 -14.07 -2.79 -30.03
N GLU A 114 -12.91 -3.44 -30.03
CA GLU A 114 -12.65 -4.66 -29.25
C GLU A 114 -12.56 -4.39 -27.75
N LEU A 115 -11.83 -3.35 -27.32
CA LEU A 115 -11.82 -2.91 -25.92
C LEU A 115 -13.25 -2.63 -25.41
N LYS A 116 -14.06 -1.93 -26.20
CA LYS A 116 -15.47 -1.71 -25.87
C LYS A 116 -16.25 -3.02 -25.77
N ALA A 117 -16.06 -3.95 -26.71
CA ALA A 117 -16.76 -5.24 -26.70
C ALA A 117 -16.40 -6.09 -25.46
N TYR A 118 -15.12 -6.07 -25.07
CA TYR A 118 -14.63 -6.69 -23.84
C TYR A 118 -15.26 -6.05 -22.60
N PHE A 119 -15.26 -4.72 -22.45
CA PHE A 119 -15.89 -4.08 -21.28
C PHE A 119 -17.40 -4.32 -21.21
N ASP A 120 -18.10 -4.29 -22.35
CA ASP A 120 -19.52 -4.63 -22.41
C ASP A 120 -19.77 -6.14 -22.09
N SER A 121 -18.76 -7.03 -22.17
CA SER A 121 -18.88 -8.45 -21.79
C SER A 121 -18.47 -8.75 -20.34
N VAL A 122 -17.44 -8.08 -19.80
CA VAL A 122 -17.04 -8.24 -18.38
C VAL A 122 -17.93 -7.44 -17.42
N ASP A 123 -18.55 -6.35 -17.88
CA ASP A 123 -19.55 -5.59 -17.12
C ASP A 123 -20.83 -5.32 -17.94
N PRO A 124 -21.64 -6.36 -18.23
CA PRO A 124 -22.86 -6.24 -19.04
C PRO A 124 -23.99 -5.44 -18.36
N HIS A 125 -23.78 -4.99 -17.12
CA HIS A 125 -24.74 -4.25 -16.32
C HIS A 125 -24.28 -2.82 -15.98
N GLY A 126 -23.05 -2.44 -16.34
CA GLY A 126 -22.51 -1.11 -16.08
C GLY A 126 -22.18 -0.82 -14.62
N ASN A 127 -22.00 -1.84 -13.79
CA ASN A 127 -21.66 -1.73 -12.36
C ASN A 127 -20.29 -1.08 -12.12
N TRP A 128 -19.37 -1.25 -13.07
CA TRP A 128 -17.97 -0.85 -13.04
C TRP A 128 -17.66 0.20 -14.12
N THR A 129 -18.67 0.95 -14.55
CA THR A 129 -18.53 1.99 -15.60
C THR A 129 -17.43 3.00 -15.31
N TYR A 130 -17.22 3.38 -14.04
CA TYR A 130 -16.12 4.29 -13.67
C TYR A 130 -14.73 3.66 -13.88
N ILE A 131 -14.58 2.35 -13.63
CA ILE A 131 -13.34 1.61 -13.92
C ILE A 131 -13.15 1.53 -15.43
N SER A 132 -14.19 1.18 -16.21
CA SER A 132 -14.10 1.15 -17.68
C SER A 132 -13.80 2.53 -18.29
N ASP A 133 -14.34 3.61 -17.72
CA ASP A 133 -14.03 5.00 -18.12
C ASP A 133 -12.58 5.37 -17.81
N GLN A 134 -12.06 4.95 -16.65
CA GLN A 134 -10.65 5.14 -16.27
C GLN A 134 -9.74 4.32 -17.20
N ILE A 135 -9.99 3.02 -17.37
CA ILE A 135 -9.17 2.16 -18.24
C ILE A 135 -9.18 2.68 -19.68
N CYS A 136 -10.31 3.13 -20.25
CA CYS A 136 -10.31 3.69 -21.61
C CYS A 136 -9.59 5.04 -21.69
N ARG A 137 -9.77 5.92 -20.70
CA ARG A 137 -9.00 7.17 -20.58
C ARG A 137 -7.51 6.86 -20.60
N ASP A 138 -7.11 5.84 -19.89
CA ASP A 138 -5.71 5.42 -19.71
C ASP A 138 -5.24 4.44 -20.82
N SER A 139 -6.13 3.90 -21.66
CA SER A 139 -5.78 3.05 -22.82
C SER A 139 -5.49 3.90 -24.06
N VAL A 140 -6.39 4.86 -24.32
CA VAL A 140 -6.57 5.50 -25.62
C VAL A 140 -6.84 7.00 -25.51
N GLY A 141 -6.74 7.59 -24.31
CA GLY A 141 -6.95 9.02 -24.07
C GLY A 141 -8.41 9.47 -24.11
N LEU A 142 -9.38 8.56 -23.99
CA LEU A 142 -10.81 8.83 -24.16
C LEU A 142 -11.65 8.04 -23.16
N ASP A 143 -12.62 8.66 -22.48
CA ASP A 143 -13.60 7.93 -21.65
C ASP A 143 -14.52 7.03 -22.52
N MET A 144 -15.21 6.04 -21.93
CA MET A 144 -16.06 5.11 -22.69
C MET A 144 -17.23 5.79 -23.38
N SER A 145 -17.71 6.93 -22.89
CA SER A 145 -18.73 7.74 -23.59
C SER A 145 -18.16 8.36 -24.87
N GLN A 146 -16.90 8.83 -24.82
CA GLN A 146 -16.15 9.37 -25.94
C GLN A 146 -15.77 8.28 -26.94
N VAL A 147 -15.31 7.10 -26.49
CA VAL A 147 -15.06 5.92 -27.34
C VAL A 147 -16.34 5.52 -28.07
N ARG A 148 -17.47 5.37 -27.36
CA ARG A 148 -18.79 5.09 -27.97
C ARG A 148 -19.20 6.18 -28.97
N LYS A 149 -18.89 7.45 -28.71
CA LYS A 149 -19.17 8.59 -29.62
C LYS A 149 -18.24 8.63 -30.83
N ALA A 150 -16.98 8.23 -30.68
CA ALA A 150 -16.01 8.11 -31.77
C ALA A 150 -16.41 6.97 -32.70
N LEU A 151 -16.68 5.78 -32.17
CA LEU A 151 -17.14 4.61 -32.94
C LEU A 151 -18.44 4.93 -33.72
N LYS A 152 -19.40 5.65 -33.11
CA LYS A 152 -20.61 6.12 -33.83
C LYS A 152 -20.33 7.08 -34.99
N LYS A 153 -19.24 7.86 -34.94
CA LYS A 153 -18.87 8.83 -36.00
C LYS A 153 -18.21 8.18 -37.22
N VAL A 154 -17.51 7.05 -37.03
CA VAL A 154 -16.88 6.31 -38.15
C VAL A 154 -17.95 5.60 -39.01
N GLY A 155 -19.20 5.58 -38.53
CA GLY A 155 -20.34 5.01 -39.22
C GLY A 155 -20.44 3.50 -38.98
N SER A 156 -21.37 2.87 -39.70
CA SER A 156 -21.46 1.42 -39.72
C SER A 156 -20.34 0.84 -40.60
N LEU A 157 -19.11 0.79 -40.09
CA LEU A 157 -18.08 -0.14 -40.58
C LEU A 157 -18.75 -1.51 -40.72
N LYS A 158 -18.78 -2.06 -41.95
CA LYS A 158 -19.70 -3.12 -42.36
C LYS A 158 -19.30 -4.47 -41.74
N GLU A 159 -19.70 -4.73 -40.50
CA GLU A 159 -19.38 -5.96 -39.76
C GLU A 159 -17.92 -6.40 -39.96
N GLU A 160 -17.01 -5.41 -40.00
CA GLU A 160 -15.64 -5.64 -40.42
C GLU A 160 -14.94 -6.56 -39.43
N GLU A 161 -14.10 -7.43 -39.97
CA GLU A 161 -13.55 -8.58 -39.25
C GLU A 161 -12.80 -8.15 -37.97
N PRO A 162 -12.76 -9.00 -36.93
CA PRO A 162 -11.95 -8.73 -35.75
C PRO A 162 -10.47 -8.67 -36.10
N LEU A 163 -9.71 -7.94 -35.30
CA LEU A 163 -8.26 -7.91 -35.37
C LEU A 163 -7.71 -9.29 -34.98
N ALA A 164 -6.92 -9.88 -35.87
CA ALA A 164 -6.21 -11.11 -35.60
C ALA A 164 -4.82 -10.81 -34.98
N VAL A 165 -4.37 -11.69 -34.08
CA VAL A 165 -2.98 -11.68 -33.61
C VAL A 165 -2.08 -12.10 -34.77
N THR A 166 -1.29 -11.16 -35.30
CA THR A 166 -0.35 -11.37 -36.42
C THR A 166 1.11 -11.38 -35.98
N GLY A 167 1.38 -11.06 -34.71
CA GLY A 167 2.71 -11.18 -34.12
C GLY A 167 2.68 -11.10 -32.61
N CYS A 168 3.46 -11.94 -31.92
CA CYS A 168 3.74 -11.78 -30.49
C CYS A 168 5.23 -12.05 -30.28
N ARG A 169 5.99 -11.07 -29.80
CA ARG A 169 7.43 -11.21 -29.58
C ARG A 169 7.91 -10.44 -28.35
N ARG A 170 9.12 -10.78 -27.88
CA ARG A 170 9.79 -9.98 -26.86
C ARG A 170 10.18 -8.60 -27.40
N LEU A 171 10.18 -7.62 -26.49
CA LEU A 171 10.70 -6.29 -26.75
C LEU A 171 12.21 -6.36 -26.97
N THR A 172 12.70 -5.61 -27.95
CA THR A 172 14.14 -5.44 -28.18
C THR A 172 14.72 -4.43 -27.18
N PRO A 173 16.05 -4.41 -26.94
CA PRO A 173 16.66 -3.43 -26.04
C PRO A 173 16.44 -1.96 -26.43
N GLY A 174 16.26 -1.68 -27.73
CA GLY A 174 15.90 -0.35 -28.21
C GLY A 174 14.48 0.02 -27.80
N GLU A 175 13.52 -0.87 -28.04
CA GLU A 175 12.11 -0.67 -27.67
C GLU A 175 11.92 -0.57 -26.16
N LEU A 176 12.62 -1.38 -25.36
CA LEU A 176 12.63 -1.24 -23.89
C LEU A 176 13.10 0.14 -23.45
N LYS A 177 14.17 0.66 -24.08
CA LYS A 177 14.73 1.98 -23.76
C LYS A 177 13.78 3.13 -24.14
N ASP A 178 13.08 3.00 -25.26
CA ASP A 178 12.11 3.99 -25.71
C ASP A 178 10.83 3.92 -24.87
N LEU A 179 10.34 2.71 -24.55
CA LEU A 179 9.16 2.50 -23.70
C LEU A 179 9.36 3.03 -22.29
N ARG A 180 10.51 2.78 -21.63
CA ARG A 180 10.82 3.31 -20.28
C ARG A 180 10.74 4.85 -20.15
N ARG A 181 10.60 5.58 -21.27
CA ARG A 181 10.41 7.05 -21.31
C ARG A 181 8.96 7.47 -21.52
N CYS A 182 8.12 6.58 -22.04
CA CYS A 182 6.72 6.84 -22.40
C CYS A 182 5.72 6.10 -21.51
N VAL A 183 6.12 5.02 -20.84
CA VAL A 183 5.25 4.26 -19.93
C VAL A 183 5.35 4.81 -18.49
N PRO A 184 4.25 4.81 -17.73
CA PRO A 184 4.27 5.16 -16.31
C PRO A 184 5.08 4.18 -15.44
N GLU A 185 5.42 4.64 -14.22
CA GLU A 185 6.40 4.00 -13.32
C GLU A 185 6.09 2.53 -13.01
N GLU A 186 4.82 2.17 -12.88
CA GLU A 186 4.36 0.79 -12.68
C GLU A 186 4.94 -0.20 -13.71
N TRP A 187 4.97 0.19 -14.99
CA TRP A 187 5.47 -0.65 -16.08
C TRP A 187 6.98 -0.88 -16.00
N LEU A 188 7.74 0.00 -15.32
CA LEU A 188 9.19 -0.17 -15.19
C LEU A 188 9.57 -1.45 -14.44
N THR A 189 8.69 -1.93 -13.55
CA THR A 189 8.84 -3.22 -12.86
C THR A 189 8.71 -4.43 -13.79
N LEU A 190 7.90 -4.31 -14.85
CA LEU A 190 7.65 -5.35 -15.86
C LEU A 190 8.64 -5.27 -17.03
N LEU A 191 9.16 -4.07 -17.31
CA LEU A 191 10.11 -3.78 -18.37
C LEU A 191 11.58 -3.87 -17.88
N GLN A 192 11.87 -4.67 -16.86
CA GLN A 192 13.24 -4.91 -16.39
C GLN A 192 14.11 -5.49 -17.51
N ASP A 193 15.39 -5.09 -17.55
CA ASP A 193 16.34 -5.68 -18.49
C ASP A 193 16.44 -7.19 -18.21
N PRO A 194 16.33 -8.07 -19.23
CA PRO A 194 16.56 -9.48 -19.02
C PRO A 194 17.98 -9.65 -18.54
N LEU A 195 18.15 -9.99 -17.26
CA LEU A 195 19.44 -10.17 -16.61
C LEU A 195 20.36 -10.94 -17.57
N PRO A 196 21.54 -10.40 -17.92
CA PRO A 196 22.36 -10.97 -18.98
C PRO A 196 22.65 -12.42 -18.59
N LYS A 197 22.04 -13.37 -19.33
CA LYS A 197 22.25 -14.80 -19.11
C LYS A 197 23.74 -15.02 -19.08
N SER A 198 24.27 -15.39 -17.91
CA SER A 198 25.70 -15.57 -17.71
C SER A 198 26.19 -16.56 -18.76
N ARG A 199 27.15 -16.12 -19.60
CA ARG A 199 27.77 -16.98 -20.61
C ARG A 199 28.65 -18.02 -19.90
N SER A 200 28.01 -19.09 -19.44
CA SER A 200 28.64 -20.26 -18.83
C SER A 200 27.99 -21.53 -19.37
N GLU A 201 28.00 -21.69 -20.70
CA GLU A 201 27.73 -22.96 -21.37
C GLU A 201 28.50 -23.02 -22.69
N SER A 202 29.83 -23.03 -22.59
CA SER A 202 30.71 -23.43 -23.69
C SER A 202 30.79 -24.97 -23.72
N GLY A 203 29.74 -25.60 -24.25
CA GLY A 203 29.72 -27.01 -24.65
C GLY A 203 29.83 -27.14 -26.18
N LEU A 204 30.67 -28.06 -26.66
CA LEU A 204 30.96 -28.20 -28.11
C LEU A 204 29.72 -28.68 -28.90
N GLY A 205 29.48 -28.05 -30.05
CA GLY A 205 28.56 -28.52 -31.09
C GLY A 205 29.02 -28.05 -32.48
N CYS A 206 29.28 -28.98 -33.39
CA CYS A 206 29.88 -28.69 -34.70
C CYS A 206 28.89 -28.07 -35.70
N GLY A 207 29.35 -27.11 -36.52
CA GLY A 207 28.56 -26.51 -37.59
C GLY A 207 29.38 -25.62 -38.53
N LEU A 208 29.93 -26.19 -39.59
CA LEU A 208 30.66 -25.46 -40.62
C LEU A 208 29.72 -24.61 -41.49
N ALA A 209 29.89 -23.29 -41.49
CA ALA A 209 29.39 -22.41 -42.56
C ALA A 209 30.39 -21.30 -42.86
N ARG A 210 31.06 -21.41 -44.01
CA ARG A 210 32.04 -20.46 -44.55
C ARG A 210 31.30 -19.30 -45.22
N TRP A 211 31.38 -18.08 -44.69
CA TRP A 211 31.12 -16.86 -45.48
C TRP A 211 32.19 -15.79 -45.32
N VAL A 212 32.58 -15.27 -46.49
CA VAL A 212 33.62 -14.29 -46.76
C VAL A 212 33.32 -12.96 -46.07
N ARG A 213 34.35 -12.28 -45.57
CA ARG A 213 34.26 -10.87 -45.19
C ARG A 213 35.33 -10.06 -45.91
N ASP A 214 34.90 -9.13 -46.75
CA ASP A 214 35.78 -8.26 -47.51
C ASP A 214 36.57 -7.29 -46.63
N ARG A 215 37.76 -6.94 -47.13
CA ARG A 215 38.64 -5.91 -46.55
C ARG A 215 38.20 -4.52 -47.02
N PRO A 216 38.60 -3.49 -46.26
CA PRO A 216 39.33 -2.37 -46.85
C PRO A 216 40.83 -2.46 -46.54
N ARG A 217 41.66 -2.18 -47.55
CA ARG A 217 43.05 -1.72 -47.37
C ARG A 217 42.96 -0.27 -46.87
N THR A 218 43.78 0.23 -45.95
CA THR A 218 45.20 0.67 -46.07
C THR A 218 45.59 1.28 -44.71
N ALA A 219 46.83 1.42 -44.26
CA ALA A 219 48.16 1.00 -44.67
C ALA A 219 49.09 1.14 -43.44
N ILE A 220 50.32 0.63 -43.49
CA ILE A 220 51.52 1.23 -42.87
C ILE A 220 52.75 0.57 -43.52
N GLY A 221 53.75 1.38 -43.87
CA GLY A 221 55.02 0.89 -44.42
C GLY A 221 55.94 0.33 -43.33
N SER A 222 56.76 -0.64 -43.70
CA SER A 222 57.74 -1.30 -42.82
C SER A 222 59.10 -0.61 -42.82
N ALA A 223 59.69 -0.37 -41.63
CA ALA A 223 61.12 -0.08 -41.35
C ALA A 223 61.27 0.37 -39.88
N VAL A 224 62.35 0.17 -39.09
CA VAL A 224 63.58 -0.67 -39.17
C VAL A 224 64.36 -0.51 -37.82
N ILE A 225 65.15 -1.50 -37.35
CA ILE A 225 66.13 -1.46 -36.21
C ILE A 225 65.52 -1.21 -34.80
N GLY A 226 66.01 -1.69 -33.65
CA GLY A 226 67.11 -2.60 -33.22
C GLY A 226 66.79 -3.09 -31.78
N GLY A 227 67.62 -3.78 -30.99
CA GLY A 227 69.05 -4.06 -31.06
C GLY A 227 69.69 -4.14 -29.66
N LEU A 228 69.47 -5.26 -28.93
CA LEU A 228 70.32 -5.87 -27.88
C LEU A 228 70.95 -5.04 -26.71
N ALA A 229 70.66 -5.48 -25.47
CA ALA A 229 71.62 -6.01 -24.46
C ALA A 229 71.67 -5.37 -23.05
N LEU A 230 72.12 -6.22 -22.10
CA LEU A 230 72.51 -5.96 -20.69
C LEU A 230 71.35 -5.70 -19.70
N TYR A 231 71.36 -6.16 -18.43
CA TYR A 231 72.43 -6.78 -17.64
C TYR A 231 71.86 -7.81 -16.65
N LEU A 232 72.39 -9.03 -16.63
CA LEU A 232 72.14 -10.05 -15.60
C LEU A 232 73.49 -10.55 -15.07
N ILE A 233 73.53 -10.83 -13.75
CA ILE A 233 74.62 -11.51 -13.01
C ILE A 233 75.86 -10.66 -12.66
N TYR A 234 75.86 -10.15 -11.42
CA TYR A 234 77.04 -10.06 -10.53
C TYR A 234 76.53 -10.07 -9.07
N TYR A 235 76.11 -11.21 -8.51
CA TYR A 235 76.91 -12.26 -7.84
C TYR A 235 77.61 -11.80 -6.53
N PHE A 236 77.44 -12.64 -5.48
CA PHE A 236 78.14 -12.74 -4.18
C PHE A 236 77.53 -12.10 -2.90
N SER A 237 76.81 -12.98 -2.16
CA SER A 237 76.91 -13.22 -0.69
C SER A 237 76.21 -12.26 0.30
N SER A 238 75.67 -12.70 1.44
CA SER A 238 75.90 -13.96 2.21
C SER A 238 74.69 -14.45 3.04
N GLY A 239 74.53 -15.79 3.17
CA GLY A 239 73.91 -16.52 4.31
C GLY A 239 72.37 -16.60 4.34
N GLY A 240 71.67 -17.74 4.48
CA GLY A 240 71.97 -18.97 5.24
C GLY A 240 71.62 -18.76 6.73
N SER A 241 70.65 -19.39 7.38
CA SER A 241 69.84 -20.61 7.08
C SER A 241 68.48 -20.51 7.84
N GLU A 242 67.54 -21.47 7.96
CA GLU A 242 67.45 -22.91 7.60
C GLU A 242 65.95 -23.33 7.41
N GLY A 243 65.70 -24.40 6.63
CA GLY A 243 64.75 -25.51 6.92
C GLY A 243 63.29 -25.28 7.33
N GLY A 244 62.34 -25.62 6.45
CA GLY A 244 60.94 -25.88 6.81
C GLY A 244 59.97 -25.90 5.62
N SER A 245 59.48 -27.10 5.24
CA SER A 245 58.42 -27.27 4.24
C SER A 245 57.06 -27.50 4.92
N PRO A 246 56.01 -26.79 4.48
CA PRO A 246 54.68 -27.39 4.31
C PRO A 246 54.22 -27.18 2.85
N GLN A 247 53.89 -28.22 2.09
CA GLN A 247 52.71 -29.08 2.23
C GLN A 247 51.41 -28.26 2.08
N ALA A 248 50.66 -28.56 1.02
CA ALA A 248 49.45 -27.83 0.65
C ALA A 248 48.25 -28.28 1.48
N ASP A 249 47.57 -27.33 2.12
CA ASP A 249 46.27 -27.57 2.75
C ASP A 249 45.14 -27.46 1.72
N GLY A 250 44.42 -28.57 1.53
CA GLY A 250 43.08 -28.54 0.95
C GLY A 250 42.09 -28.04 2.00
N SER A 251 41.34 -27.00 1.68
CA SER A 251 40.33 -26.42 2.58
C SER A 251 39.16 -27.38 2.78
N ASN A 252 39.15 -28.13 3.88
CA ASN A 252 37.98 -28.90 4.31
C ASN A 252 36.84 -27.95 4.71
N MET A 253 35.63 -28.29 4.26
CA MET A 253 34.39 -27.73 4.78
C MET A 253 34.20 -28.24 6.22
N PRO A 254 33.77 -27.42 7.19
CA PRO A 254 33.56 -27.91 8.56
C PRO A 254 32.41 -28.92 8.59
N ASP A 255 32.65 -30.08 9.22
CA ASP A 255 31.63 -31.10 9.43
C ASP A 255 30.40 -30.54 10.15
N LEU A 256 29.23 -31.01 9.73
CA LEU A 256 27.97 -30.73 10.42
C LEU A 256 27.96 -31.42 11.79
N ASP A 257 27.25 -30.81 12.75
CA ASP A 257 27.08 -31.38 14.10
C ASP A 257 26.48 -32.81 13.99
N PRO A 258 27.15 -33.86 14.51
CA PRO A 258 26.66 -35.24 14.45
C PRO A 258 25.31 -35.44 15.17
N ARG A 259 24.84 -34.44 15.93
CA ARG A 259 23.49 -34.40 16.48
C ARG A 259 22.39 -34.21 15.41
N ALA A 260 22.73 -33.74 14.22
CA ALA A 260 21.82 -33.66 13.07
C ALA A 260 21.61 -35.03 12.40
N GLU A 261 22.69 -35.78 12.12
CA GLU A 261 22.61 -37.13 11.52
C GLU A 261 21.86 -38.13 12.43
N ALA A 262 22.01 -37.99 13.75
CA ALA A 262 21.28 -38.79 14.73
C ALA A 262 19.76 -38.54 14.75
N LEU A 263 19.30 -37.37 14.26
CA LEU A 263 17.88 -37.09 14.02
C LEU A 263 17.41 -37.61 12.65
N GLU A 264 18.31 -37.67 11.66
CA GLU A 264 18.01 -38.08 10.29
C GLU A 264 17.62 -39.58 10.21
N GLN A 265 18.29 -40.45 10.96
CA GLN A 265 17.98 -41.90 11.01
C GLN A 265 16.64 -42.24 11.69
N ALA A 266 16.01 -41.31 12.40
CA ALA A 266 14.74 -41.56 13.10
C ALA A 266 13.48 -41.45 12.20
N PHE A 267 13.60 -40.86 11.00
CA PHE A 267 12.45 -40.49 10.16
C PHE A 267 12.20 -41.40 8.94
N ASP A 268 13.15 -42.24 8.54
CA ASP A 268 13.14 -42.90 7.22
C ASP A 268 12.40 -44.27 7.18
N SER A 269 11.59 -44.59 8.21
CA SER A 269 11.04 -45.95 8.41
C SER A 269 9.51 -46.07 8.45
N SER A 270 8.76 -45.18 7.78
CA SER A 270 7.30 -45.35 7.65
C SER A 270 6.69 -44.90 6.31
N SER A 271 6.75 -45.77 5.30
CA SER A 271 5.94 -45.63 4.07
C SER A 271 4.46 -45.98 4.33
N ILE A 272 3.81 -45.24 5.22
CA ILE A 272 2.37 -45.33 5.48
C ILE A 272 1.64 -44.57 4.38
N GLY A 273 0.71 -45.23 3.68
CA GLY A 273 -0.05 -44.61 2.59
C GLY A 273 -0.70 -43.30 3.03
N HIS A 274 -0.56 -42.25 2.21
CA HIS A 274 -1.01 -40.88 2.49
C HIS A 274 -2.54 -40.76 2.59
N ASN A 275 -3.10 -41.21 3.71
CA ASN A 275 -4.44 -40.82 4.15
C ASN A 275 -4.38 -39.36 4.62
N ASN A 276 -4.67 -38.44 3.69
CA ASN A 276 -4.68 -36.99 3.92
C ASN A 276 -5.40 -36.63 5.23
N ARG A 277 -4.69 -36.09 6.22
CA ARG A 277 -5.27 -35.87 7.57
C ARG A 277 -6.10 -34.60 7.65
N TYR A 278 -5.83 -33.66 6.74
CA TYR A 278 -6.54 -32.40 6.61
C TYR A 278 -7.74 -32.58 5.69
N LYS A 279 -8.78 -31.74 5.89
CA LYS A 279 -10.01 -31.76 5.09
C LYS A 279 -9.80 -31.15 3.69
N THR A 280 -8.80 -30.29 3.53
CA THR A 280 -8.54 -29.52 2.33
C THR A 280 -7.03 -29.49 2.08
N MET A 281 -6.60 -30.01 0.93
CA MET A 281 -5.24 -29.84 0.40
C MET A 281 -5.22 -28.54 -0.42
N ILE A 282 -4.15 -27.74 -0.32
CA ILE A 282 -3.99 -26.55 -1.17
C ILE A 282 -3.48 -26.94 -2.55
N SER A 283 -3.92 -26.18 -3.56
CA SER A 283 -3.46 -26.34 -4.94
C SER A 283 -1.99 -25.93 -5.10
N GLU A 284 -1.35 -26.39 -6.18
CA GLU A 284 0.02 -25.99 -6.55
C GLU A 284 0.13 -24.46 -6.70
N LEU A 285 -0.89 -23.82 -7.30
CA LEU A 285 -0.98 -22.36 -7.44
C LEU A 285 -1.09 -21.63 -6.08
N GLU A 286 -1.85 -22.16 -5.12
CA GLU A 286 -1.92 -21.60 -3.76
C GLU A 286 -0.60 -21.78 -2.98
N LEU A 287 0.17 -22.82 -3.30
CA LEU A 287 1.52 -23.01 -2.77
C LEU A 287 2.50 -22.01 -3.40
N GLU A 288 2.43 -21.77 -4.72
CA GLU A 288 3.19 -20.69 -5.39
C GLU A 288 2.87 -19.29 -4.84
N GLU A 289 1.62 -19.02 -4.41
CA GLU A 289 1.23 -17.75 -3.79
C GLU A 289 1.98 -17.46 -2.48
N VAL A 290 2.32 -18.50 -1.71
CA VAL A 290 3.10 -18.39 -0.45
C VAL A 290 4.59 -18.63 -0.64
N GLU A 291 5.06 -18.91 -1.87
CA GLU A 291 6.49 -19.05 -2.16
C GLU A 291 7.22 -17.71 -2.07
N ILE A 292 8.31 -17.72 -1.31
CA ILE A 292 9.21 -16.59 -1.10
C ILE A 292 10.14 -16.45 -2.32
N PRO A 293 10.33 -15.23 -2.87
CA PRO A 293 11.31 -14.98 -3.92
C PRO A 293 12.68 -15.60 -3.62
N LYS A 294 13.23 -16.33 -4.59
CA LYS A 294 14.46 -17.10 -4.42
C LYS A 294 15.63 -16.33 -3.78
N ALA A 295 15.81 -15.05 -4.12
CA ALA A 295 16.87 -14.21 -3.55
C ALA A 295 16.70 -13.99 -2.02
N GLU A 296 15.46 -13.81 -1.57
CA GLU A 296 15.09 -13.64 -0.16
C GLU A 296 15.17 -14.99 0.59
N CYS A 297 14.67 -16.07 -0.01
CA CYS A 297 14.85 -17.44 0.51
C CYS A 297 16.34 -17.80 0.73
N HIS A 298 17.23 -17.43 -0.21
CA HIS A 298 18.68 -17.56 -0.03
C HIS A 298 19.21 -16.71 1.15
N ALA A 299 18.66 -15.52 1.38
CA ALA A 299 19.02 -14.67 2.51
C ALA A 299 18.60 -15.32 3.84
N SER A 300 17.37 -15.86 3.95
CA SER A 300 16.92 -16.66 5.09
C SER A 300 17.86 -17.85 5.34
N PHE A 301 18.23 -18.62 4.30
CA PHE A 301 19.20 -19.73 4.42
C PHE A 301 20.59 -19.29 4.92
N ASN A 302 21.05 -18.08 4.55
CA ASN A 302 22.34 -17.57 5.01
C ASN A 302 22.28 -17.00 6.43
N ALA A 303 21.20 -16.32 6.80
CA ALA A 303 20.96 -15.85 8.16
C ALA A 303 20.79 -17.03 9.14
N MET A 304 20.12 -18.10 8.70
CA MET A 304 19.94 -19.34 9.46
C MET A 304 21.28 -19.99 9.84
N LYS A 305 22.28 -19.98 8.96
CA LYS A 305 23.64 -20.48 9.27
C LYS A 305 24.33 -19.69 10.40
N GLN A 306 23.88 -18.48 10.69
CA GLN A 306 24.45 -17.62 11.73
C GLN A 306 23.66 -17.68 13.05
N ASN A 307 22.40 -18.10 13.02
CA ASN A 307 21.47 -18.04 14.16
C ASN A 307 21.11 -19.42 14.73
N LYS A 308 21.30 -19.60 16.05
CA LYS A 308 21.00 -20.84 16.80
C LYS A 308 19.49 -21.11 17.03
N GLY A 309 18.60 -20.51 16.25
CA GLY A 309 17.14 -20.54 16.45
C GLY A 309 16.40 -21.70 15.76
N VAL A 310 17.11 -22.52 14.97
CA VAL A 310 16.51 -23.58 14.14
C VAL A 310 15.87 -24.67 15.00
N GLN A 311 14.61 -25.00 14.72
CA GLN A 311 13.94 -26.17 15.28
C GLN A 311 13.81 -27.27 14.21
N PRO A 312 14.05 -28.55 14.56
CA PRO A 312 13.70 -29.66 13.67
C PRO A 312 12.18 -29.71 13.46
N LEU A 313 11.75 -30.34 12.37
CA LEU A 313 10.32 -30.46 12.04
C LEU A 313 9.55 -31.08 13.20
N LEU A 314 8.53 -30.35 13.68
CA LEU A 314 7.72 -30.79 14.81
C LEU A 314 6.92 -32.05 14.48
N GLY A 315 6.84 -32.92 15.48
CA GLY A 315 5.98 -34.11 15.46
C GLY A 315 4.49 -33.75 15.53
N VAL A 316 3.65 -34.76 15.29
CA VAL A 316 2.19 -34.62 15.37
C VAL A 316 1.79 -34.32 16.83
N GLY A 317 1.32 -33.10 17.10
CA GLY A 317 0.83 -32.69 18.42
C GLY A 317 1.42 -31.39 18.95
N GLU A 318 2.47 -30.84 18.34
CA GLU A 318 2.98 -29.51 18.71
C GLU A 318 2.53 -28.44 17.71
N LEU A 319 2.04 -27.30 18.21
CA LEU A 319 1.73 -26.13 17.38
C LEU A 319 3.02 -25.43 16.93
N ALA A 320 3.35 -25.57 15.64
CA ALA A 320 4.43 -24.83 14.97
C ALA A 320 4.32 -23.33 15.28
N CYS A 321 5.45 -22.73 15.67
CA CYS A 321 5.55 -21.32 16.04
C CYS A 321 4.51 -20.88 17.09
N ARG A 322 4.08 -21.82 17.95
CA ARG A 322 3.00 -21.65 18.95
C ARG A 322 1.64 -21.26 18.36
N GLY A 323 1.44 -21.50 17.06
CA GLY A 323 0.27 -21.08 16.30
C GLY A 323 0.36 -19.67 15.69
N GLY A 324 1.56 -19.08 15.67
CA GLY A 324 1.91 -17.90 14.87
C GLY A 324 2.38 -18.25 13.46
N SER A 325 3.07 -17.31 12.82
CA SER A 325 3.59 -17.43 11.45
C SER A 325 5.07 -17.80 11.37
N GLY A 326 5.54 -18.05 10.15
CA GLY A 326 6.95 -18.31 9.86
C GLY A 326 7.19 -18.78 8.43
N GLU A 327 8.40 -19.32 8.21
CA GLU A 327 8.90 -19.83 6.93
C GLU A 327 9.25 -21.33 7.02
N LEU A 328 8.85 -22.08 5.99
CA LEU A 328 9.25 -23.46 5.72
C LEU A 328 10.32 -23.47 4.64
N MET A 329 11.55 -23.80 5.00
CA MET A 329 12.74 -23.68 4.15
C MET A 329 13.21 -25.07 3.68
N CYS A 330 12.95 -25.44 2.43
CA CYS A 330 13.00 -26.82 1.95
C CYS A 330 14.17 -27.09 1.00
N VAL A 331 15.11 -27.94 1.40
CA VAL A 331 16.36 -28.22 0.65
C VAL A 331 16.08 -29.12 -0.54
N GLY A 332 16.45 -28.69 -1.75
CA GLY A 332 16.27 -29.49 -2.96
C GLY A 332 17.13 -30.76 -3.00
N ASN A 333 16.71 -31.77 -3.75
CA ASN A 333 17.43 -33.05 -3.87
C ASN A 333 18.83 -32.93 -4.52
N GLY A 334 19.14 -31.81 -5.18
CA GLY A 334 20.47 -31.47 -5.70
C GLY A 334 21.33 -30.61 -4.77
N GLY A 335 20.94 -30.45 -3.51
CA GLY A 335 21.50 -29.46 -2.59
C GLY A 335 20.85 -28.07 -2.75
N PRO A 336 21.32 -27.05 -2.02
CA PRO A 336 20.82 -25.69 -2.17
C PRO A 336 21.09 -25.15 -3.58
N PRO A 337 20.18 -24.35 -4.15
CA PRO A 337 19.12 -23.64 -3.42
C PRO A 337 17.78 -24.37 -3.34
N GLY A 338 17.20 -24.32 -2.13
CA GLY A 338 15.85 -24.78 -1.85
C GLY A 338 14.74 -23.81 -2.26
N THR A 339 13.51 -24.19 -1.98
CA THR A 339 12.33 -23.31 -1.99
C THR A 339 12.01 -22.90 -0.55
N CYS A 340 11.40 -21.72 -0.35
CA CYS A 340 10.93 -21.29 0.95
C CYS A 340 9.46 -20.86 0.85
N HIS A 341 8.64 -21.23 1.83
CA HIS A 341 7.19 -21.01 1.82
C HIS A 341 6.71 -20.41 3.13
N ARG A 342 5.88 -19.37 3.06
CA ARG A 342 5.30 -18.70 4.23
C ARG A 342 4.04 -19.39 4.74
N PHE A 343 3.79 -19.32 6.05
CA PHE A 343 2.58 -19.87 6.68
C PHE A 343 2.13 -19.06 7.90
N GLY A 344 0.87 -19.24 8.30
CA GLY A 344 0.26 -18.53 9.43
C GLY A 344 -0.14 -17.09 9.07
N GLY A 345 -0.85 -16.40 9.96
CA GLY A 345 -1.29 -15.01 9.70
C GLY A 345 -0.09 -14.08 9.46
N PRO A 346 -0.04 -13.30 8.37
CA PRO A 346 -1.18 -12.87 7.54
C PRO A 346 -1.57 -13.79 6.37
N TRP A 347 -0.81 -14.85 6.11
CA TRP A 347 -1.03 -15.73 4.97
C TRP A 347 -2.21 -16.70 5.20
N LYS A 348 -2.83 -17.10 4.08
CA LYS A 348 -4.10 -17.84 4.02
C LYS A 348 -4.06 -19.25 4.64
N HIS A 349 -2.87 -19.82 4.82
CA HIS A 349 -2.65 -21.24 5.12
C HIS A 349 -1.72 -21.44 6.31
N ASP A 350 -2.01 -22.43 7.14
CA ASP A 350 -1.19 -22.77 8.30
C ASP A 350 -0.01 -23.68 7.95
N TYR A 351 0.94 -23.82 8.89
CA TYR A 351 2.15 -24.63 8.77
C TYR A 351 1.90 -26.05 8.25
N PHE A 352 0.86 -26.73 8.75
CA PHE A 352 0.62 -28.12 8.40
C PHE A 352 0.05 -28.25 6.99
N VAL A 353 -0.84 -27.34 6.59
CA VAL A 353 -1.41 -27.28 5.25
C VAL A 353 -0.33 -26.97 4.22
N VAL A 354 0.57 -26.02 4.50
CA VAL A 354 1.71 -25.69 3.63
C VAL A 354 2.70 -26.86 3.57
N LYS A 355 3.01 -27.51 4.71
CA LYS A 355 3.89 -28.68 4.76
C LYS A 355 3.36 -29.87 3.95
N GLU A 356 2.09 -30.27 4.15
CA GLU A 356 1.49 -31.40 3.41
C GLU A 356 1.48 -31.13 1.89
N ALA A 357 1.28 -29.87 1.48
CA ALA A 357 1.35 -29.47 0.08
C ALA A 357 2.77 -29.50 -0.51
N ILE A 358 3.81 -29.13 0.25
CA ILE A 358 5.21 -29.25 -0.18
C ILE A 358 5.60 -30.72 -0.34
N GLU A 359 5.23 -31.57 0.62
CA GLU A 359 5.45 -33.02 0.56
C GLU A 359 4.76 -33.63 -0.67
N TYR A 360 3.52 -33.20 -0.97
CA TYR A 360 2.73 -33.71 -2.09
C TYR A 360 3.18 -33.19 -3.47
N HIS A 361 3.24 -31.87 -3.67
CA HIS A 361 3.51 -31.25 -4.97
C HIS A 361 5.01 -31.24 -5.30
N LEU A 362 5.86 -30.81 -4.35
CA LEU A 362 7.30 -30.65 -4.57
C LEU A 362 8.11 -31.92 -4.28
N ARG A 363 7.48 -32.95 -3.69
CA ARG A 363 8.12 -34.22 -3.27
C ARG A 363 9.35 -34.00 -2.40
N ASN A 364 9.31 -32.96 -1.57
CA ASN A 364 10.42 -32.56 -0.73
C ASN A 364 10.07 -32.74 0.75
N ASN A 365 10.77 -33.66 1.40
CA ASN A 365 10.53 -34.02 2.80
C ASN A 365 11.51 -33.33 3.76
N ARG A 366 12.48 -32.55 3.24
CA ARG A 366 13.57 -31.94 4.04
C ARG A 366 13.42 -30.44 4.14
N CYS A 367 12.43 -30.04 4.94
CA CYS A 367 12.19 -28.64 5.31
C CYS A 367 12.70 -28.31 6.71
N LEU A 368 13.15 -27.08 6.91
CA LEU A 368 13.47 -26.50 8.21
C LEU A 368 12.39 -25.48 8.57
N LEU A 369 12.08 -25.37 9.86
CA LEU A 369 11.10 -24.42 10.39
C LEU A 369 11.80 -23.20 10.96
N LEU A 370 11.50 -22.03 10.40
CA LEU A 370 11.85 -20.73 10.95
C LEU A 370 10.57 -20.06 11.44
N CYS A 371 10.54 -19.63 12.71
CA CYS A 371 9.38 -18.97 13.30
C CYS A 371 9.59 -17.47 13.39
N ASP A 372 8.55 -16.71 13.01
CA ASP A 372 8.53 -15.26 13.16
C ASP A 372 8.52 -14.88 14.65
N ASP A 373 9.27 -13.83 15.02
CA ASP A 373 9.10 -13.16 16.30
C ASP A 373 7.92 -12.17 16.25
N GLN A 374 7.51 -11.61 17.39
CA GLN A 374 6.33 -10.73 17.43
C GLN A 374 6.44 -9.47 16.54
N LYS A 375 7.65 -8.95 16.31
CA LYS A 375 7.87 -7.80 15.41
C LYS A 375 7.80 -8.25 13.96
N GLU A 376 8.35 -9.42 13.67
CA GLU A 376 8.34 -10.05 12.35
C GLU A 376 6.90 -10.40 11.92
N VAL A 377 6.11 -11.06 12.77
CA VAL A 377 4.67 -11.33 12.58
C VAL A 377 3.93 -10.03 12.20
N LEU A 378 4.19 -8.95 12.93
CA LEU A 378 3.51 -7.68 12.72
C LEU A 378 3.99 -6.95 11.46
N ARG A 379 5.29 -7.00 11.14
CA ARG A 379 5.82 -6.45 9.88
C ARG A 379 5.20 -7.16 8.69
N ASN A 380 5.24 -8.49 8.70
CA ASN A 380 4.64 -9.34 7.67
C ASN A 380 3.14 -9.05 7.56
N THR A 381 2.43 -8.93 8.69
CA THR A 381 1.00 -8.55 8.72
C THR A 381 0.75 -7.19 8.09
N TRP A 382 1.58 -6.18 8.37
CA TRP A 382 1.45 -4.86 7.78
C TRP A 382 1.71 -4.91 6.26
N GLU A 383 2.80 -5.52 5.81
CA GLU A 383 3.17 -5.61 4.40
C GLU A 383 2.14 -6.38 3.56
N GLU A 384 1.62 -7.51 4.05
CA GLU A 384 0.55 -8.25 3.36
C GLU A 384 -0.77 -7.45 3.37
N THR A 385 -1.05 -6.70 4.44
CA THR A 385 -2.22 -5.79 4.48
C THR A 385 -2.07 -4.66 3.47
N ALA A 386 -0.88 -4.05 3.34
CA ALA A 386 -0.55 -3.05 2.33
C ALA A 386 -0.69 -3.60 0.90
N ARG A 387 -0.28 -4.85 0.69
CA ARG A 387 -0.39 -5.54 -0.61
C ARG A 387 -1.83 -5.90 -1.00
N ARG A 388 -2.72 -6.14 -0.02
CA ARG A 388 -4.07 -6.68 -0.25
C ARG A 388 -5.18 -5.64 -0.12
N LEU A 389 -4.95 -4.52 0.54
CA LEU A 389 -5.95 -3.49 0.82
C LEU A 389 -5.48 -2.09 0.38
N PRO A 390 -6.30 -1.31 -0.35
CA PRO A 390 -5.92 0.04 -0.75
C PRO A 390 -5.83 1.00 0.45
N PHE A 391 -5.09 2.09 0.25
CA PHE A 391 -4.84 3.18 1.22
C PHE A 391 -4.02 2.82 2.47
N ILE A 392 -3.46 1.60 2.51
CA ILE A 392 -2.53 1.13 3.52
C ILE A 392 -1.09 1.34 2.98
N PRO A 393 -0.21 2.13 3.63
CA PRO A 393 1.16 2.32 3.16
C PRO A 393 2.01 1.06 3.41
N SER A 394 3.01 0.80 2.56
CA SER A 394 3.98 -0.29 2.76
C SER A 394 5.06 0.11 3.75
N ILE A 395 5.85 -0.86 4.24
CA ILE A 395 7.02 -0.60 5.07
C ILE A 395 8.28 -0.65 4.18
N PRO A 396 9.19 0.34 4.21
CA PRO A 396 9.17 1.62 4.93
C PRO A 396 8.84 2.79 3.98
N ASP A 397 7.62 2.87 3.45
CA ASP A 397 7.19 4.01 2.63
C ASP A 397 7.15 5.30 3.48
N GLU A 398 7.22 6.47 2.85
CA GLU A 398 7.12 7.77 3.56
C GLU A 398 5.86 7.82 4.45
N GLY A 399 4.74 7.31 3.94
CA GLY A 399 3.47 7.21 4.65
C GLY A 399 3.48 6.25 5.85
N PHE A 400 4.49 5.39 6.03
CA PHE A 400 4.65 4.55 7.23
C PHE A 400 5.43 5.26 8.35
N VAL A 401 6.42 6.09 8.00
CA VAL A 401 7.21 6.88 8.97
C VAL A 401 6.32 7.81 9.79
N ASP A 402 5.27 8.33 9.15
CA ASP A 402 4.16 9.05 9.74
C ASP A 402 3.49 8.30 10.93
N PHE A 403 3.29 6.98 10.82
CA PHE A 403 2.56 6.21 11.82
C PHE A 403 3.41 5.84 13.03
N SER A 404 4.69 5.50 12.85
CA SER A 404 5.47 4.86 13.92
C SER A 404 6.55 5.73 14.56
N ARG A 405 6.67 5.62 15.90
CA ARG A 405 7.79 6.22 16.67
C ARG A 405 9.15 5.74 16.18
N ASN A 406 9.24 4.47 15.82
CA ASN A 406 10.44 3.83 15.33
C ASN A 406 10.15 3.26 13.93
N PRO A 407 10.46 3.98 12.83
CA PRO A 407 10.13 3.53 11.46
C PRO A 407 10.84 2.23 11.03
N SER A 408 11.67 1.63 11.89
CA SER A 408 12.30 0.32 11.70
C SER A 408 11.62 -0.82 12.47
N VAL A 409 10.61 -0.54 13.30
CA VAL A 409 9.91 -1.54 14.13
C VAL A 409 8.41 -1.17 14.18
N PRO A 410 7.52 -1.88 13.46
CA PRO A 410 6.08 -1.64 13.57
C PRO A 410 5.58 -1.95 14.99
N ASP A 411 4.60 -1.18 15.45
CA ASP A 411 3.89 -1.40 16.71
C ASP A 411 2.40 -1.73 16.47
N LEU A 412 1.82 -2.58 17.31
CA LEU A 412 0.45 -3.06 17.12
C LEU A 412 -0.58 -1.93 17.26
N ASN A 413 -0.29 -0.93 18.09
CA ASN A 413 -1.16 0.24 18.23
C ASN A 413 -1.10 1.10 16.97
N ASP A 414 0.08 1.27 16.35
CA ASP A 414 0.24 1.99 15.09
C ASP A 414 -0.59 1.31 13.97
N PHE A 415 -0.59 -0.03 13.90
CA PHE A 415 -1.39 -0.80 12.92
C PHE A 415 -2.89 -0.65 13.17
N GLU A 416 -3.34 -0.78 14.43
CA GLU A 416 -4.73 -0.56 14.81
C GLU A 416 -5.18 0.89 14.53
N MET A 417 -4.37 1.89 14.82
CA MET A 417 -4.66 3.30 14.53
C MET A 417 -4.79 3.57 13.03
N MET A 418 -3.96 2.92 12.23
CA MET A 418 -4.00 3.01 10.77
C MET A 418 -5.25 2.31 10.19
N MET A 419 -5.60 1.13 10.72
CA MET A 419 -6.75 0.32 10.29
C MET A 419 -8.10 0.91 10.71
N ASN A 420 -8.26 1.39 11.94
CA ASN A 420 -9.56 1.79 12.48
C ASN A 420 -10.35 2.87 11.68
N PRO A 421 -9.74 3.94 11.13
CA PRO A 421 -10.49 4.93 10.35
C PRO A 421 -10.75 4.49 8.90
N ARG A 422 -9.89 3.65 8.33
CA ARG A 422 -9.99 3.13 6.94
C ARG A 422 -10.89 1.91 6.81
N TYR A 423 -10.67 0.96 7.71
CA TYR A 423 -11.27 -0.35 7.82
C TYR A 423 -11.94 -0.49 9.20
N PRO A 424 -12.99 0.29 9.49
CA PRO A 424 -13.72 0.23 10.75
C PRO A 424 -14.32 -1.16 11.02
N LEU A 425 -14.40 -1.49 12.31
CA LEU A 425 -14.96 -2.76 12.79
C LEU A 425 -16.48 -2.82 12.55
N VAL A 426 -16.93 -3.81 11.78
CA VAL A 426 -18.34 -4.08 11.51
C VAL A 426 -18.93 -4.83 12.69
N LYS A 427 -19.49 -4.10 13.66
CA LYS A 427 -20.02 -4.64 14.93
C LYS A 427 -21.09 -5.73 14.78
N SER A 428 -21.84 -5.76 13.69
CA SER A 428 -22.84 -6.80 13.39
C SER A 428 -22.23 -8.13 12.93
N SER A 429 -20.95 -8.09 12.55
CA SER A 429 -20.21 -9.17 11.87
C SER A 429 -18.91 -9.50 12.62
N SER A 430 -18.74 -8.95 13.82
CA SER A 430 -17.59 -9.13 14.71
C SER A 430 -18.12 -9.55 16.08
N GLY A 431 -17.43 -10.44 16.79
CA GLY A 431 -17.98 -11.03 18.00
C GLY A 431 -17.07 -12.05 18.68
N LYS A 432 -17.70 -12.88 19.52
CA LYS A 432 -17.03 -13.95 20.26
C LYS A 432 -17.88 -15.22 20.23
N CYS A 433 -17.24 -16.37 20.11
CA CYS A 433 -17.90 -17.67 19.99
C CYS A 433 -17.12 -18.76 20.77
N VAL A 434 -17.83 -19.81 21.16
CA VAL A 434 -17.24 -20.97 21.87
C VAL A 434 -17.27 -22.23 21.00
N ASP A 435 -18.36 -22.45 20.25
CA ASP A 435 -18.42 -23.38 19.12
C ASP A 435 -18.71 -22.59 17.83
N CYS A 436 -17.65 -22.02 17.27
CA CYS A 436 -17.72 -21.11 16.13
C CYS A 436 -18.12 -21.81 14.82
N LYS A 437 -18.05 -23.16 14.78
CA LYS A 437 -18.38 -23.95 13.58
C LYS A 437 -19.86 -23.84 13.19
N ASN A 438 -20.72 -23.54 14.16
CA ASN A 438 -22.18 -23.47 14.00
C ASN A 438 -22.73 -22.05 14.22
N ASP A 439 -21.89 -21.02 14.37
CA ASP A 439 -22.35 -19.63 14.55
C ASP A 439 -22.67 -18.98 13.19
N PRO A 440 -23.96 -18.77 12.85
CA PRO A 440 -24.33 -18.20 11.56
C PRO A 440 -23.95 -16.72 11.43
N ALA A 441 -23.50 -16.03 12.48
CA ALA A 441 -23.02 -14.66 12.37
C ALA A 441 -21.67 -14.56 11.65
N ILE A 442 -20.84 -15.60 11.77
CA ILE A 442 -19.46 -15.67 11.27
C ILE A 442 -19.39 -15.78 9.73
N ASP A 443 -20.35 -16.47 9.11
CA ASP A 443 -20.45 -16.65 7.65
C ASP A 443 -21.29 -15.57 6.94
N ARG A 444 -21.95 -14.66 7.68
CA ARG A 444 -22.90 -13.68 7.11
C ARG A 444 -22.27 -12.54 6.33
N SER A 445 -20.98 -12.30 6.47
CA SER A 445 -20.35 -11.10 5.97
C SER A 445 -19.00 -11.42 5.35
N LEU A 446 -18.90 -11.13 4.05
CA LEU A 446 -17.62 -10.86 3.40
C LEU A 446 -16.98 -9.66 4.11
N CYS A 447 -15.73 -9.79 4.55
CA CYS A 447 -14.94 -8.74 5.18
C CYS A 447 -13.76 -8.43 4.27
N ASP A 448 -13.35 -7.18 4.18
CA ASP A 448 -12.14 -6.81 3.41
C ASP A 448 -10.90 -7.24 4.21
N PHE A 449 -10.96 -7.12 5.54
CA PHE A 449 -10.03 -7.72 6.48
C PHE A 449 -10.81 -8.49 7.55
N ALA A 450 -10.54 -9.78 7.69
CA ALA A 450 -11.07 -10.64 8.76
C ALA A 450 -9.91 -11.17 9.61
N GLU A 451 -9.99 -10.96 10.92
CA GLU A 451 -9.06 -11.56 11.89
C GLU A 451 -9.82 -12.47 12.85
N VAL A 452 -9.26 -13.64 13.13
CA VAL A 452 -9.82 -14.63 14.06
C VAL A 452 -8.74 -15.02 15.07
N ARG A 453 -9.04 -14.84 16.36
CA ARG A 453 -8.15 -15.11 17.49
C ARG A 453 -8.79 -16.16 18.40
N CYS A 454 -8.22 -17.35 18.53
CA CYS A 454 -8.78 -18.46 19.32
C CYS A 454 -7.84 -18.96 20.43
N ASP A 455 -8.40 -19.35 21.58
CA ASP A 455 -7.69 -20.10 22.62
C ASP A 455 -7.69 -21.60 22.24
N VAL A 456 -6.51 -22.20 22.05
CA VAL A 456 -6.38 -23.62 21.62
C VAL A 456 -5.54 -24.40 22.63
N THR A 457 -6.03 -25.56 23.06
CA THR A 457 -5.26 -26.54 23.85
C THR A 457 -5.02 -27.80 23.03
N VAL A 458 -3.81 -28.36 23.11
CA VAL A 458 -3.44 -29.63 22.46
C VAL A 458 -3.20 -30.69 23.52
N GLY A 459 -4.07 -31.70 23.60
CA GLY A 459 -4.01 -32.70 24.67
C GLY A 459 -4.08 -32.08 26.07
N VAL A 460 -2.96 -32.16 26.82
CA VAL A 460 -2.79 -31.58 28.17
C VAL A 460 -1.95 -30.29 28.19
N GLU A 461 -1.52 -29.78 27.04
CA GLU A 461 -0.73 -28.55 26.96
C GLU A 461 -1.51 -27.31 27.44
N PRO A 462 -0.82 -26.28 27.95
CA PRO A 462 -1.44 -25.00 28.28
C PRO A 462 -2.11 -24.35 27.07
N ILE A 463 -3.11 -23.50 27.34
CA ILE A 463 -3.82 -22.72 26.33
C ILE A 463 -2.82 -21.84 25.57
N LYS A 464 -2.75 -22.02 24.25
CA LYS A 464 -2.00 -21.19 23.30
C LYS A 464 -3.00 -20.35 22.49
N ARG A 465 -2.77 -19.05 22.36
CA ARG A 465 -3.63 -18.17 21.55
C ARG A 465 -3.15 -18.19 20.11
N MET A 466 -4.00 -18.64 19.19
CA MET A 466 -3.75 -18.66 17.75
C MET A 466 -4.43 -17.47 17.08
N THR A 467 -3.78 -16.86 16.10
CA THR A 467 -4.33 -15.80 15.26
C THR A 467 -4.27 -16.21 13.80
N ALA A 468 -5.35 -16.02 13.06
CA ALA A 468 -5.41 -16.15 11.61
C ALA A 468 -6.06 -14.90 11.01
N ILE A 469 -5.58 -14.51 9.84
CA ILE A 469 -6.04 -13.33 9.10
C ILE A 469 -6.44 -13.78 7.70
N GLY A 470 -7.41 -13.10 7.10
CA GLY A 470 -7.73 -13.24 5.69
C GLY A 470 -8.29 -11.96 5.10
N TYR A 471 -8.08 -11.80 3.81
CA TYR A 471 -8.48 -10.63 3.04
C TYR A 471 -9.61 -10.99 2.08
N ASN A 472 -10.55 -10.08 1.87
CA ASN A 472 -11.71 -10.22 0.97
C ASN A 472 -12.43 -11.57 1.15
N THR A 473 -12.74 -11.92 2.40
CA THR A 473 -13.18 -13.27 2.81
C THR A 473 -14.10 -13.20 4.04
N THR A 474 -14.84 -14.26 4.36
CA THR A 474 -15.63 -14.28 5.61
C THR A 474 -14.75 -14.66 6.81
N ALA A 475 -15.13 -14.24 8.02
CA ALA A 475 -14.50 -14.72 9.24
C ALA A 475 -14.62 -16.27 9.38
N GLY A 476 -15.67 -16.86 8.81
CA GLY A 476 -15.88 -18.31 8.77
C GLY A 476 -14.90 -19.04 7.87
N ASP A 477 -14.51 -18.44 6.74
CA ASP A 477 -13.46 -19.00 5.89
C ASP A 477 -12.09 -18.93 6.55
N VAL A 478 -11.78 -17.85 7.26
CA VAL A 478 -10.55 -17.75 8.07
C VAL A 478 -10.54 -18.84 9.15
N LEU A 479 -11.63 -18.96 9.91
CA LEU A 479 -11.80 -20.00 10.93
C LEU A 479 -11.67 -21.42 10.35
N ARG A 480 -12.32 -21.71 9.21
CA ARG A 480 -12.26 -23.02 8.51
C ARG A 480 -10.84 -23.39 8.07
N ARG A 481 -9.98 -22.40 7.79
CA ARG A 481 -8.58 -22.58 7.38
C ARG A 481 -7.61 -22.76 8.55
N MET A 482 -8.00 -22.42 9.79
CA MET A 482 -7.15 -22.65 10.96
C MET A 482 -6.94 -24.16 11.23
N PRO A 483 -5.76 -24.60 11.68
CA PRO A 483 -5.44 -26.03 11.78
C PRO A 483 -6.36 -26.76 12.75
N ALA A 484 -6.74 -26.10 13.84
CA ALA A 484 -7.63 -26.62 14.85
C ALA A 484 -9.08 -26.88 14.36
N PHE A 485 -9.45 -26.40 13.16
CA PHE A 485 -10.72 -26.69 12.49
C PHE A 485 -10.55 -27.49 11.20
N SER A 486 -9.38 -27.43 10.55
CA SER A 486 -9.08 -28.11 9.28
C SER A 486 -8.70 -29.59 9.45
N THR A 487 -8.19 -30.02 10.61
CA THR A 487 -7.87 -31.43 10.88
C THR A 487 -9.11 -32.32 10.98
N LYS A 488 -8.99 -33.59 10.59
CA LYS A 488 -10.03 -34.61 10.84
C LYS A 488 -10.03 -35.09 12.30
N ASP A 489 -8.85 -35.09 12.93
CA ASP A 489 -8.65 -35.60 14.29
C ASP A 489 -9.00 -34.55 15.36
N THR A 490 -9.60 -34.98 16.48
CA THR A 490 -9.99 -34.15 17.63
C THR A 490 -8.81 -33.79 18.55
N VAL A 491 -7.62 -33.56 17.96
CA VAL A 491 -6.36 -33.28 18.67
C VAL A 491 -6.37 -31.90 19.33
N PHE A 492 -7.09 -30.96 18.72
CA PHE A 492 -7.23 -29.58 19.18
C PHE A 492 -8.58 -29.37 19.87
N ASN A 493 -8.56 -28.83 21.08
CA ASN A 493 -9.76 -28.32 21.75
C ASN A 493 -9.72 -26.79 21.67
N VAL A 494 -10.56 -26.22 20.80
CA VAL A 494 -10.68 -24.78 20.61
C VAL A 494 -11.72 -24.23 21.58
N ARG A 495 -11.40 -23.08 22.17
CA ARG A 495 -12.27 -22.34 23.09
C ARG A 495 -12.17 -20.86 22.75
N LYS A 496 -13.19 -20.09 23.15
CA LYS A 496 -13.18 -18.61 23.19
C LYS A 496 -12.51 -17.98 21.96
N CYS A 497 -13.07 -18.16 20.77
CA CYS A 497 -12.61 -17.35 19.65
C CYS A 497 -13.24 -15.96 19.72
N GLU A 498 -12.45 -14.97 19.31
CA GLU A 498 -12.85 -13.60 19.03
C GLU A 498 -12.62 -13.39 17.52
N TYR A 499 -13.58 -12.79 16.83
CA TYR A 499 -13.47 -12.52 15.39
C TYR A 499 -13.81 -11.07 15.09
N ASP A 500 -12.93 -10.40 14.35
CA ASP A 500 -13.03 -9.01 13.97
C ASP A 500 -13.18 -8.93 12.45
N CYS A 501 -14.37 -8.51 12.00
CA CYS A 501 -14.68 -8.27 10.60
C CYS A 501 -14.60 -6.77 10.33
N ARG A 502 -13.64 -6.36 9.52
CA ARG A 502 -13.45 -4.97 9.11
C ARG A 502 -13.81 -4.80 7.65
N LYS A 503 -14.37 -3.64 7.33
CA LYS A 503 -14.69 -3.25 5.95
C LYS A 503 -14.14 -1.89 5.65
N MET A 504 -13.68 -1.70 4.42
CA MET A 504 -13.35 -0.41 3.86
C MET A 504 -14.53 0.53 4.06
N SER A 505 -14.27 1.72 4.60
CA SER A 505 -15.32 2.70 4.82
C SER A 505 -15.95 3.07 3.47
N PRO A 506 -17.28 2.97 3.28
CA PRO A 506 -17.88 3.03 1.94
C PRO A 506 -17.54 4.30 1.16
N ASP A 507 -17.38 5.41 1.87
CA ASP A 507 -16.95 6.71 1.35
C ASP A 507 -15.55 6.71 0.73
N LEU A 508 -14.58 5.96 1.28
CA LEU A 508 -13.25 5.79 0.66
C LEU A 508 -13.32 5.05 -0.68
N VAL A 509 -14.37 4.26 -0.92
CA VAL A 509 -14.57 3.56 -2.20
C VAL A 509 -15.04 4.53 -3.29
N TYR A 510 -15.77 5.59 -2.91
CA TYR A 510 -16.28 6.61 -3.83
C TYR A 510 -15.34 7.82 -3.99
N VAL A 511 -14.50 8.09 -2.99
CA VAL A 511 -13.59 9.25 -2.95
C VAL A 511 -12.18 8.77 -2.58
N PRO A 512 -11.33 8.42 -3.57
CA PRO A 512 -9.97 7.94 -3.31
C PRO A 512 -9.11 8.95 -2.54
N ASP A 513 -9.26 10.24 -2.86
CA ASP A 513 -8.48 11.35 -2.27
C ASP A 513 -9.09 11.90 -0.96
N LEU A 514 -9.94 11.11 -0.28
CA LEU A 514 -10.65 11.54 0.93
C LEU A 514 -9.68 11.99 2.03
N GLN A 515 -9.83 13.23 2.49
CA GLN A 515 -9.11 13.74 3.65
C GLN A 515 -9.69 13.14 4.95
N VAL A 516 -9.15 11.98 5.35
CA VAL A 516 -9.45 11.34 6.64
C VAL A 516 -8.61 11.96 7.75
N VAL A 517 -9.27 12.45 8.80
CA VAL A 517 -8.60 12.95 10.01
C VAL A 517 -8.36 11.80 10.98
N GLU A 518 -7.17 11.22 10.92
CA GLU A 518 -6.81 10.08 11.77
C GLU A 518 -6.64 10.52 13.23
N THR A 519 -7.36 9.86 14.14
CA THR A 519 -7.35 10.17 15.57
C THR A 519 -7.41 8.90 16.41
N GLN A 520 -6.71 8.91 17.56
CA GLN A 520 -6.74 7.83 18.55
C GLN A 520 -7.61 8.23 19.76
N PRO A 521 -8.31 7.28 20.44
CA PRO A 521 -8.96 7.57 21.71
C PRO A 521 -7.93 7.84 22.81
N THR A 522 -8.26 8.72 23.76
CA THR A 522 -7.40 9.04 24.92
C THR A 522 -7.90 8.41 26.23
N ASP A 523 -7.06 8.41 27.27
CA ASP A 523 -7.43 8.01 28.64
C ASP A 523 -8.59 8.89 29.16
N HIS A 524 -9.39 8.39 30.10
CA HIS A 524 -10.40 9.19 30.81
C HIS A 524 -9.82 10.35 31.65
N LYS A 525 -8.54 10.27 32.01
CA LYS A 525 -7.76 11.34 32.67
C LYS A 525 -7.31 12.45 31.73
N ASP A 526 -7.46 12.24 30.43
CA ASP A 526 -7.06 13.18 29.39
C ASP A 526 -8.12 14.28 29.22
N PRO A 527 -7.73 15.56 29.02
CA PRO A 527 -8.69 16.62 28.74
C PRO A 527 -9.40 16.45 27.39
N PHE A 528 -8.83 15.75 26.43
CA PHE A 528 -9.45 15.42 25.14
C PHE A 528 -10.12 14.05 25.17
N LYS A 529 -11.00 13.79 24.20
CA LYS A 529 -11.63 12.48 23.95
C LYS A 529 -10.82 11.65 22.97
N LYS A 530 -10.24 12.35 21.99
CA LYS A 530 -9.41 11.86 20.91
C LYS A 530 -8.12 12.70 20.87
N ARG A 531 -7.03 12.12 20.41
CA ARG A 531 -5.78 12.79 20.08
C ARG A 531 -5.51 12.59 18.60
N LEU A 532 -4.78 13.50 17.96
CA LEU A 532 -4.31 13.30 16.59
C LEU A 532 -3.51 12.00 16.50
N SER A 533 -3.57 11.29 15.37
CA SER A 533 -2.56 10.25 15.13
C SER A 533 -1.17 10.89 15.02
N ARG A 534 -0.11 10.10 15.20
CA ARG A 534 1.26 10.56 14.93
C ARG A 534 1.38 11.09 13.51
N ARG A 535 0.66 10.49 12.57
CA ARG A 535 0.58 10.88 11.16
C ARG A 535 -0.07 12.23 10.93
N GLU A 536 -1.21 12.52 11.56
CA GLU A 536 -1.77 13.87 11.46
C GLU A 536 -0.82 14.90 12.08
N LEU A 537 -0.10 14.55 13.16
CA LEU A 537 0.92 15.44 13.72
C LEU A 537 2.13 15.65 12.78
N SER A 538 2.59 14.61 12.06
CA SER A 538 3.71 14.72 11.11
C SER A 538 3.34 15.55 9.88
N LYS A 539 2.12 15.42 9.35
CA LYS A 539 1.57 16.29 8.28
C LYS A 539 1.57 17.78 8.65
N LEU A 540 1.49 18.08 9.94
CA LEU A 540 1.55 19.45 10.47
C LEU A 540 2.96 19.90 10.82
N GLN A 541 3.95 19.00 10.82
CA GLN A 541 5.31 19.30 11.25
C GLN A 541 6.04 20.18 10.22
N LEU A 542 6.71 21.21 10.73
CA LEU A 542 7.60 22.08 9.96
C LEU A 542 9.05 21.77 10.28
N HIS A 543 9.95 22.21 9.40
CA HIS A 543 11.37 22.21 9.73
C HIS A 543 11.61 23.13 10.94
N LEU A 544 12.38 22.65 11.93
CA LEU A 544 12.71 23.43 13.15
C LEU A 544 13.31 24.81 12.82
N ASN A 545 14.05 24.89 11.71
CA ASN A 545 14.63 26.11 11.18
C ASN A 545 13.58 27.19 10.83
N GLU A 546 12.32 26.85 10.55
CA GLU A 546 11.24 27.81 10.29
C GLU A 546 10.76 28.48 11.59
N CYS A 547 10.58 27.70 12.66
CA CYS A 547 10.36 28.24 13.99
C CYS A 547 11.53 29.15 14.42
N GLN A 548 12.79 28.73 14.18
CA GLN A 548 13.99 29.51 14.54
C GLN A 548 14.18 30.81 13.74
N LYS A 549 13.77 30.85 12.47
CA LYS A 549 13.87 32.05 11.60
C LYS A 549 12.85 33.14 11.96
N SER A 550 11.91 32.85 12.86
CA SER A 550 10.85 33.77 13.24
C SER A 550 11.38 34.84 14.19
N PRO A 551 11.02 36.13 14.02
CA PRO A 551 11.59 37.22 14.81
C PRO A 551 11.30 37.05 16.32
N GLU A 552 12.26 37.43 17.15
CA GLU A 552 12.13 37.49 18.60
C GLU A 552 11.07 38.54 18.99
N GLY A 553 9.88 38.10 19.40
CA GLY A 553 8.84 38.98 19.93
C GLY A 553 7.39 38.48 19.82
N ASP A 554 7.05 37.73 18.77
CA ASP A 554 5.65 37.39 18.44
C ASP A 554 5.16 36.04 18.99
N TRP A 555 5.92 35.42 19.90
CA TRP A 555 5.58 34.14 20.51
C TRP A 555 4.84 34.34 21.84
N HIS A 556 3.81 33.53 22.07
CA HIS A 556 2.99 33.55 23.27
C HIS A 556 2.89 32.15 23.86
N ASP A 557 3.01 32.03 25.18
CA ASP A 557 2.80 30.76 25.89
C ASP A 557 1.43 30.18 25.55
N LEU A 558 1.38 28.89 25.22
CA LEU A 558 0.14 28.16 25.06
C LEU A 558 -0.25 27.54 26.42
N PRO A 559 -1.34 27.99 27.06
CA PRO A 559 -1.84 27.30 28.24
C PRO A 559 -2.60 26.04 27.80
N GLN A 560 -2.24 24.87 28.35
CA GLN A 560 -2.84 23.55 28.04
C GLN A 560 -4.35 23.56 27.76
N ILE A 561 -5.13 24.37 28.50
CA ILE A 561 -6.52 24.70 28.16
C ILE A 561 -6.80 26.17 28.52
N GLY A 562 -7.05 27.02 27.52
CA GLY A 562 -7.29 28.46 27.77
C GLY A 562 -8.29 29.15 26.83
N LYS A 563 -8.04 30.44 26.56
CA LYS A 563 -8.62 31.18 25.44
C LYS A 563 -8.00 30.66 24.14
N TYR A 564 -8.76 30.55 23.05
CA TYR A 564 -8.19 30.10 21.77
C TYR A 564 -7.02 30.98 21.35
N PRO A 565 -5.83 30.40 21.10
CA PRO A 565 -4.74 31.17 20.52
C PRO A 565 -5.19 31.73 19.17
N CYS A 566 -4.67 32.90 18.82
CA CYS A 566 -5.01 33.59 17.57
C CYS A 566 -6.50 33.91 17.38
N GLY A 567 -7.32 33.73 18.42
CA GLY A 567 -8.78 33.82 18.34
C GLY A 567 -9.40 32.72 17.46
N GLY A 568 -8.76 31.56 17.33
CA GLY A 568 -9.19 30.44 16.47
C GLY A 568 -8.61 30.46 15.05
N GLY A 569 -7.78 31.46 14.73
CA GLY A 569 -7.08 31.57 13.45
C GLY A 569 -5.85 30.65 13.33
N SER A 570 -5.12 30.75 12.22
CA SER A 570 -3.92 29.95 11.98
C SER A 570 -2.65 30.49 12.65
N GLY A 571 -1.66 29.62 12.76
CA GLY A 571 -0.36 30.00 13.28
C GLY A 571 0.67 28.86 13.28
N THR A 572 1.81 29.17 13.89
CA THR A 572 2.92 28.23 14.12
C THR A 572 3.04 27.95 15.61
N MET A 573 3.20 26.68 15.99
CA MET A 573 3.55 26.23 17.33
C MET A 573 5.02 25.79 17.36
N MET A 574 5.76 26.17 18.39
CA MET A 574 7.01 25.50 18.78
C MET A 574 6.83 24.88 20.17
N CYS A 575 7.46 23.74 20.42
CA CYS A 575 7.57 23.21 21.78
C CYS A 575 9.05 23.00 22.14
N ARG A 576 9.43 23.37 23.36
CA ARG A 576 10.81 23.32 23.84
C ARG A 576 11.04 22.06 24.68
N LYS A 577 12.28 21.57 24.75
CA LYS A 577 12.61 20.45 25.63
C LYS A 577 12.36 20.85 27.08
N LYS A 578 11.66 20.00 27.83
CA LYS A 578 11.45 20.12 29.26
C LYS A 578 12.80 20.15 29.97
N VAL A 579 13.20 21.32 30.43
CA VAL A 579 14.38 21.47 31.28
C VAL A 579 14.04 20.80 32.63
N PRO A 580 14.73 19.72 33.05
CA PRO A 580 14.47 19.15 34.36
C PRO A 580 14.70 20.25 35.41
N PRO A 581 13.80 20.42 36.39
CA PRO A 581 13.91 21.51 37.35
C PRO A 581 15.26 21.39 38.04
N GLN A 582 16.16 22.35 37.78
CA GLN A 582 17.51 22.27 38.32
C GLN A 582 17.39 22.12 39.84
N PRO A 583 18.10 21.16 40.45
CA PRO A 583 18.03 20.95 41.89
C PRO A 583 18.35 22.29 42.53
N ARG A 584 17.39 22.84 43.30
CA ARG A 584 17.46 24.18 43.87
C ARG A 584 18.72 24.28 44.72
N SER A 585 19.81 24.72 44.12
CA SER A 585 21.05 24.96 44.85
C SER A 585 20.75 26.03 45.88
N ASN A 586 21.11 25.78 47.14
CA ASN A 586 20.72 26.61 48.29
C ASN A 586 21.45 27.97 48.32
N PHE A 587 21.74 28.56 47.17
CA PHE A 587 22.35 29.88 47.03
C PHE A 587 21.29 30.98 47.22
N TRP A 588 21.03 31.30 48.48
CA TRP A 588 20.10 32.34 48.95
C TRP A 588 20.48 33.80 48.59
N TYR A 589 21.38 34.02 47.61
CA TYR A 589 21.75 35.36 47.14
C TYR A 589 20.87 35.79 45.95
N PHE A 590 19.57 35.95 46.21
CA PHE A 590 18.63 36.51 45.24
C PHE A 590 18.80 38.02 45.11
N ASN A 591 19.24 38.48 43.93
CA ASN A 591 19.02 39.85 43.48
C ASN A 591 17.81 39.86 42.53
N PRO A 592 16.61 40.32 42.95
CA PRO A 592 15.37 40.12 42.19
C PRO A 592 15.31 40.84 40.82
N LYS A 593 16.26 41.72 40.50
CA LYS A 593 16.22 42.56 39.30
C LYS A 593 16.92 41.97 38.07
N ASN A 594 17.66 40.87 38.22
CA ASN A 594 18.31 40.17 37.10
C ASN A 594 17.61 38.84 36.75
N TRP A 595 16.32 38.71 37.08
CA TRP A 595 15.49 37.52 36.82
C TRP A 595 14.76 37.58 35.47
N VAL A 596 15.09 38.57 34.64
CA VAL A 596 14.65 38.68 33.24
C VAL A 596 15.82 38.24 32.34
N SER A 597 15.52 37.44 31.30
CA SER A 597 16.40 37.03 30.18
C SER A 597 17.54 36.03 30.41
N ARG A 598 17.49 35.15 31.44
CA ARG A 598 18.37 33.96 31.50
C ARG A 598 17.65 32.65 31.19
N SER A 599 17.55 32.40 29.88
CA SER A 599 17.44 31.09 29.24
C SER A 599 16.36 30.15 29.80
N GLU A 600 15.11 30.45 29.47
CA GLU A 600 14.03 29.46 29.28
C GLU A 600 14.21 28.68 27.95
N ASP A 601 15.45 28.64 27.45
CA ASP A 601 15.87 28.12 26.15
C ASP A 601 16.24 26.63 26.23
N GLY A 602 15.26 25.81 26.64
CA GLY A 602 15.28 24.41 26.24
C GLY A 602 15.33 24.34 24.70
N PRO A 603 16.15 23.47 24.09
CA PRO A 603 16.20 23.36 22.64
C PRO A 603 14.82 23.05 22.07
N ILE A 604 14.47 23.66 20.94
CA ILE A 604 13.21 23.38 20.24
C ILE A 604 13.21 21.90 19.84
N VAL A 605 12.22 21.15 20.33
CA VAL A 605 12.07 19.72 20.01
C VAL A 605 11.08 19.49 18.87
N SER A 606 10.13 20.40 18.69
CA SER A 606 9.14 20.31 17.62
C SER A 606 8.63 21.68 17.15
N CYS A 607 8.12 21.71 15.92
CA CYS A 607 7.60 22.89 15.23
C CYS A 607 6.43 22.42 14.35
N HIS A 608 5.24 23.00 14.49
CA HIS A 608 4.02 22.55 13.80
C HIS A 608 3.13 23.71 13.34
N GLN A 609 2.33 23.51 12.29
CA GLN A 609 1.22 24.39 11.93
C GLN A 609 -0.05 24.03 12.69
N PHE A 610 -0.90 25.03 12.94
CA PHE A 610 -2.26 24.87 13.44
C PHE A 610 -3.19 25.91 12.80
N GLY A 611 -4.50 25.70 12.91
CA GLY A 611 -5.52 26.61 12.38
C GLY A 611 -6.58 25.94 11.51
N PRO A 612 -7.45 26.73 10.85
CA PRO A 612 -8.70 26.22 10.28
C PRO A 612 -8.58 25.16 9.18
N LEU A 613 -7.53 25.15 8.35
CA LEU A 613 -7.25 24.12 7.33
C LEU A 613 -6.56 22.86 7.89
N SER A 614 -6.40 22.81 9.21
CA SER A 614 -5.55 21.89 9.94
C SER A 614 -6.18 21.64 11.33
N MET A 615 -5.39 21.28 12.33
CA MET A 615 -5.90 21.03 13.67
C MET A 615 -5.87 22.31 14.50
N ASP A 616 -6.78 22.42 15.47
CA ASP A 616 -6.66 23.44 16.50
C ASP A 616 -5.39 23.23 17.35
N ALA A 617 -4.79 24.33 17.80
CA ALA A 617 -3.56 24.34 18.57
C ALA A 617 -3.55 23.37 19.76
N PHE A 618 -4.62 23.29 20.56
CA PHE A 618 -4.62 22.41 21.73
C PHE A 618 -4.62 20.92 21.36
N ALA A 619 -5.17 20.55 20.19
CA ALA A 619 -5.08 19.18 19.68
C ALA A 619 -3.67 18.85 19.16
N VAL A 620 -2.97 19.85 18.60
CA VAL A 620 -1.55 19.75 18.22
C VAL A 620 -0.67 19.62 19.47
N GLU A 621 -0.84 20.48 20.46
CA GLU A 621 -0.12 20.46 21.74
C GLU A 621 -0.24 19.10 22.46
N ASP A 622 -1.48 18.60 22.58
CA ASP A 622 -1.76 17.30 23.18
C ASP A 622 -1.09 16.13 22.43
N ALA A 623 -1.07 16.19 21.09
CA ALA A 623 -0.36 15.22 20.28
C ALA A 623 1.17 15.34 20.44
N VAL A 624 1.73 16.56 20.49
CA VAL A 624 3.16 16.79 20.72
C VAL A 624 3.59 16.22 22.06
N HIS A 625 2.91 16.57 23.16
CA HIS A 625 3.24 16.04 24.49
C HIS A 625 3.14 14.51 24.60
N HIS A 626 2.36 13.88 23.73
CA HIS A 626 2.27 12.42 23.68
C HIS A 626 3.36 11.77 22.85
N TYR A 627 3.65 12.25 21.64
CA TYR A 627 4.55 11.59 20.68
C TYR A 627 5.98 12.13 20.66
N VAL A 628 6.24 13.33 21.17
CA VAL A 628 7.56 13.96 21.22
C VAL A 628 8.11 13.84 22.63
N ASP A 629 9.11 12.98 22.79
CA ASP A 629 9.73 12.73 24.09
C ASP A 629 10.39 14.00 24.66
N ASP A 630 10.29 14.18 25.97
CA ASP A 630 10.72 15.38 26.70
C ASP A 630 10.10 16.72 26.21
N ALA A 631 8.96 16.72 25.50
CA ALA A 631 8.27 17.97 25.19
C ALA A 631 7.79 18.69 26.46
N GLY A 632 8.38 19.86 26.72
CA GLY A 632 7.98 20.83 27.73
C GLY A 632 7.06 21.89 27.14
N ASP A 633 7.16 23.12 27.63
CA ASP A 633 6.22 24.18 27.32
C ASP A 633 6.17 24.52 25.82
N CYS A 634 4.95 24.74 25.33
CA CYS A 634 4.65 25.08 23.95
C CYS A 634 4.30 26.56 23.82
N PHE A 635 4.72 27.17 22.72
CA PHE A 635 4.54 28.58 22.39
C PHE A 635 3.94 28.69 21.00
N VAL A 636 3.04 29.64 20.80
CA VAL A 636 2.36 29.89 19.53
C VAL A 636 2.65 31.28 19.00
N ARG A 637 2.80 31.39 17.68
CA ARG A 637 2.83 32.64 16.93
C ARG A 637 1.65 32.64 15.97
N CYS A 638 0.88 33.73 15.97
CA CYS A 638 -0.32 33.85 15.16
C CYS A 638 -0.04 34.42 13.76
N ASP A 639 -0.72 33.88 12.75
CA ASP A 639 -0.74 34.47 11.43
C ASP A 639 -1.61 35.73 11.40
N SER A 640 -1.35 36.59 10.40
CA SER A 640 -2.27 37.69 10.11
C SER A 640 -3.59 37.14 9.55
N LYS A 641 -4.74 37.64 10.04
CA LYS A 641 -6.08 37.22 9.56
C LYS A 641 -6.28 37.38 8.04
N SER A 642 -5.56 38.29 7.40
CA SER A 642 -5.55 38.45 5.94
C SER A 642 -4.72 37.38 5.23
N GLY A 643 -3.59 36.95 5.81
CA GLY A 643 -2.79 35.83 5.34
C GLY A 643 -3.54 34.50 5.47
N GLU A 644 -4.12 34.24 6.64
CA GLU A 644 -4.99 33.08 6.90
C GLU A 644 -6.10 32.97 5.85
N ARG A 645 -6.95 34.01 5.73
CA ARG A 645 -8.05 34.02 4.74
C ARG A 645 -7.57 33.83 3.31
N ARG A 646 -6.42 34.39 2.94
CA ARG A 646 -5.81 34.17 1.62
C ARG A 646 -5.40 32.72 1.43
N LEU A 647 -4.81 32.08 2.45
CA LEU A 647 -4.39 30.68 2.40
C LEU A 647 -5.58 29.72 2.31
N VAL A 648 -6.62 29.91 3.14
CA VAL A 648 -7.87 29.13 3.08
C VAL A 648 -8.51 29.27 1.70
N TYR A 649 -8.65 30.51 1.21
CA TYR A 649 -9.21 30.77 -0.12
C TYR A 649 -8.39 30.13 -1.24
N GLN A 650 -7.05 30.22 -1.17
CA GLN A 650 -6.18 29.67 -2.20
C GLN A 650 -6.26 28.15 -2.25
N ARG A 651 -6.15 27.44 -1.11
CA ARG A 651 -6.31 25.97 -1.09
C ARG A 651 -7.67 25.52 -1.60
N VAL A 652 -8.76 26.18 -1.18
CA VAL A 652 -10.11 25.82 -1.65
C VAL A 652 -10.28 26.13 -3.15
N LYS A 653 -9.66 27.19 -3.67
CA LYS A 653 -9.64 27.48 -5.10
C LYS A 653 -8.83 26.43 -5.88
N ASP A 654 -7.63 26.09 -5.41
CA ASP A 654 -6.77 25.11 -6.08
C ASP A 654 -7.45 23.72 -6.12
N HIS A 655 -8.19 23.36 -5.07
CA HIS A 655 -8.99 22.13 -4.99
C HIS A 655 -10.23 22.13 -5.91
N LEU A 656 -10.95 23.26 -5.99
CA LEU A 656 -12.18 23.37 -6.79
C LEU A 656 -11.94 23.82 -8.24
N GLY A 657 -10.71 24.22 -8.60
CA GLY A 657 -10.36 24.77 -9.90
C GLY A 657 -11.17 26.03 -10.25
N ASP A 658 -11.61 26.11 -11.51
CA ASP A 658 -12.34 27.26 -12.07
C ASP A 658 -13.76 27.47 -11.52
N VAL A 659 -14.24 26.61 -10.60
CA VAL A 659 -15.56 26.75 -9.96
C VAL A 659 -15.65 28.01 -9.09
N LEU A 660 -14.53 28.45 -8.49
CA LEU A 660 -14.50 29.68 -7.69
C LEU A 660 -14.07 30.90 -8.53
N PRO A 661 -14.76 32.06 -8.39
CA PRO A 661 -14.36 33.31 -9.05
C PRO A 661 -13.00 33.81 -8.51
N GLU A 662 -12.45 34.88 -9.09
CA GLU A 662 -11.23 35.49 -8.54
C GLU A 662 -11.44 36.16 -7.16
N GLN A 663 -10.33 36.27 -6.41
CA GLN A 663 -10.24 36.69 -5.00
C GLN A 663 -10.67 38.14 -4.75
N LYS A 664 -11.99 38.39 -4.79
CA LYS A 664 -12.64 39.68 -4.48
C LYS A 664 -13.81 39.57 -3.50
N GLN A 665 -14.16 38.37 -3.07
CA GLN A 665 -15.30 38.09 -2.18
C GLN A 665 -14.88 37.21 -1.01
N ASP A 666 -15.63 37.28 0.08
CA ASP A 666 -15.51 36.36 1.21
C ASP A 666 -15.73 34.91 0.75
N LEU A 667 -14.93 33.97 1.27
CA LEU A 667 -14.93 32.58 0.82
C LEU A 667 -16.27 31.89 1.03
N ALA A 668 -16.93 32.09 2.18
CA ALA A 668 -18.21 31.47 2.47
C ALA A 668 -19.31 32.03 1.54
N ILE A 669 -19.24 33.32 1.18
CA ILE A 669 -20.14 33.93 0.20
C ILE A 669 -19.88 33.36 -1.21
N ALA A 670 -18.61 33.22 -1.60
CA ALA A 670 -18.22 32.68 -2.90
C ALA A 670 -18.65 31.21 -3.05
N LEU A 671 -18.39 30.37 -2.04
CA LEU A 671 -18.85 28.98 -1.99
C LEU A 671 -20.36 28.87 -2.01
N LYS A 672 -21.09 29.62 -1.17
CA LYS A 672 -22.56 29.60 -1.15
C LYS A 672 -23.19 29.95 -2.50
N LYS A 673 -22.49 30.75 -3.33
CA LYS A 673 -22.92 31.10 -4.70
C LYS A 673 -22.53 30.05 -5.74
N ALA A 674 -21.31 29.53 -5.69
CA ALA A 674 -20.78 28.60 -6.70
C ALA A 674 -21.22 27.15 -6.48
N LEU A 675 -21.32 26.74 -5.21
CA LEU A 675 -21.56 25.38 -4.75
C LEU A 675 -22.39 25.45 -3.46
N PRO A 676 -23.71 25.70 -3.53
CA PRO A 676 -24.55 25.93 -2.36
C PRO A 676 -24.50 24.76 -1.38
N ALA A 677 -24.57 25.06 -0.09
CA ALA A 677 -24.52 24.07 0.98
C ALA A 677 -25.74 23.14 0.90
N ASP A 678 -25.53 21.82 0.91
CA ASP A 678 -26.59 20.83 0.78
C ASP A 678 -27.41 20.76 2.08
N PRO A 679 -28.75 20.93 2.05
CA PRO A 679 -29.57 20.99 3.26
C PRO A 679 -29.80 19.62 3.95
N GLY A 680 -29.46 18.51 3.29
CA GLY A 680 -29.49 17.16 3.87
C GLY A 680 -28.18 16.75 4.55
N CYS A 681 -27.07 17.40 4.20
CA CYS A 681 -25.77 17.17 4.84
C CYS A 681 -25.28 18.35 5.72
N SER A 682 -25.87 19.55 5.58
CA SER A 682 -25.55 20.74 6.38
C SER A 682 -26.47 20.88 7.58
N SER A 683 -26.01 21.50 8.67
CA SER A 683 -26.84 21.74 9.85
C SER A 683 -26.40 22.97 10.65
N THR A 684 -27.31 23.46 11.50
CA THR A 684 -27.03 24.47 12.53
C THR A 684 -27.49 23.94 13.88
N CYS A 685 -26.71 24.10 14.96
CA CYS A 685 -27.18 23.77 16.30
C CYS A 685 -26.70 24.72 17.41
N ASP A 686 -27.63 25.06 18.30
CA ASP A 686 -27.41 25.91 19.48
C ASP A 686 -26.99 25.05 20.68
N SER A 687 -25.90 24.29 20.53
CA SER A 687 -25.60 23.22 21.47
C SER A 687 -24.53 23.54 22.51
N HIS A 688 -25.00 23.61 23.75
CA HIS A 688 -24.17 23.58 24.95
C HIS A 688 -23.79 22.16 25.43
N VAL A 689 -24.46 21.08 24.95
CA VAL A 689 -24.42 19.75 25.62
C VAL A 689 -24.33 18.52 24.69
N LEU A 690 -24.67 18.60 23.40
CA LEU A 690 -24.68 17.45 22.46
C LEU A 690 -24.02 17.81 21.10
N PRO A 691 -23.29 16.90 20.42
CA PRO A 691 -22.93 17.13 19.01
C PRO A 691 -24.21 17.33 18.18
N CYS A 692 -24.19 18.19 17.15
CA CYS A 692 -25.39 18.59 16.41
C CYS A 692 -26.21 17.36 15.96
N PRO A 693 -27.36 17.09 16.61
CA PRO A 693 -28.06 15.81 16.43
C PRO A 693 -28.81 15.85 15.10
N GLY A 694 -28.21 15.26 14.07
CA GLY A 694 -28.72 15.31 12.70
C GLY A 694 -27.67 15.61 11.63
N VAL A 695 -26.40 15.86 11.99
CA VAL A 695 -25.30 15.77 11.03
C VAL A 695 -25.24 14.34 10.51
N HIS A 696 -25.68 14.13 9.27
CA HIS A 696 -25.47 12.89 8.55
C HIS A 696 -23.99 12.73 8.27
N ASN A 697 -23.47 11.49 8.31
CA ASN A 697 -22.11 11.25 7.85
C ASN A 697 -22.08 11.39 6.33
N CYS A 698 -21.67 12.58 5.87
CA CYS A 698 -21.52 12.95 4.48
C CYS A 698 -20.08 13.34 4.21
N VAL A 699 -19.61 13.01 2.99
CA VAL A 699 -18.39 13.56 2.42
C VAL A 699 -18.75 14.71 1.50
N CYS A 700 -18.05 15.83 1.65
CA CYS A 700 -18.30 17.07 0.92
C CYS A 700 -16.99 17.52 0.27
N ARG A 701 -17.07 18.10 -0.95
CA ARG A 701 -15.90 18.70 -1.61
C ARG A 701 -15.25 19.78 -0.76
N VAL A 702 -16.07 20.57 -0.08
CA VAL A 702 -15.63 21.46 0.99
C VAL A 702 -16.58 21.31 2.16
N VAL A 703 -16.05 20.99 3.33
CA VAL A 703 -16.76 21.16 4.60
C VAL A 703 -16.29 22.46 5.24
N HIS A 704 -17.24 23.25 5.73
CA HIS A 704 -16.98 24.41 6.57
C HIS A 704 -17.73 24.24 7.89
N SER A 705 -17.02 24.31 9.01
CA SER A 705 -17.59 24.19 10.34
C SER A 705 -17.21 25.42 11.15
N LYS A 706 -18.19 26.15 11.68
CA LYS A 706 -18.01 27.41 12.39
C LYS A 706 -18.85 27.47 13.64
N CYS A 707 -18.26 27.82 14.77
CA CYS A 707 -18.96 27.92 16.05
C CYS A 707 -18.63 29.22 16.78
N GLU A 708 -19.62 29.81 17.44
CA GLU A 708 -19.38 30.85 18.42
C GLU A 708 -18.87 30.24 19.72
N THR A 709 -17.89 30.89 20.34
CA THR A 709 -17.25 30.47 21.58
C THR A 709 -17.24 31.62 22.56
N GLU A 710 -17.40 31.32 23.85
CA GLU A 710 -17.40 32.28 24.93
C GLU A 710 -16.54 31.73 26.08
N PHE A 711 -15.49 32.47 26.46
CA PHE A 711 -14.54 32.08 27.50
C PHE A 711 -14.31 33.24 28.44
N LYS A 712 -14.69 33.08 29.72
CA LYS A 712 -14.62 34.14 30.75
C LYS A 712 -15.32 35.47 30.34
N GLY A 713 -16.36 35.37 29.51
CA GLY A 713 -17.11 36.51 28.96
C GLY A 713 -16.58 37.06 27.63
N ASP A 714 -15.35 36.71 27.23
CA ASP A 714 -14.83 37.02 25.89
C ASP A 714 -15.53 36.15 24.86
N LYS A 715 -16.24 36.77 23.92
CA LYS A 715 -16.81 36.10 22.75
C LYS A 715 -15.81 36.05 21.60
N GLY A 716 -15.79 34.94 20.88
CA GLY A 716 -15.01 34.74 19.67
C GLY A 716 -15.65 33.68 18.76
N THR A 717 -15.06 33.44 17.60
CA THR A 717 -15.52 32.41 16.66
C THR A 717 -14.37 31.50 16.30
N VAL A 718 -14.59 30.19 16.31
CA VAL A 718 -13.65 29.22 15.74
C VAL A 718 -14.24 28.64 14.46
N GLU A 719 -13.39 28.38 13.48
CA GLU A 719 -13.80 27.74 12.23
C GLU A 719 -12.76 26.69 11.80
N SER A 720 -13.24 25.65 11.11
CA SER A 720 -12.45 24.61 10.48
C SER A 720 -12.97 24.33 9.07
N TRP A 721 -12.06 23.95 8.19
CA TRP A 721 -12.25 23.72 6.76
C TRP A 721 -11.58 22.41 6.37
N GLY A 722 -12.29 21.55 5.65
CA GLY A 722 -11.73 20.33 5.05
C GLY A 722 -12.08 20.22 3.57
N LEU A 723 -11.20 19.57 2.82
CA LEU A 723 -11.30 19.37 1.37
C LEU A 723 -11.52 17.88 1.12
N ASP A 724 -12.53 17.52 0.32
CA ASP A 724 -12.97 16.13 0.13
C ASP A 724 -12.99 15.36 1.47
N ALA A 725 -13.72 15.90 2.44
CA ALA A 725 -13.63 15.50 3.85
C ALA A 725 -15.00 15.12 4.42
N ARG A 726 -15.00 14.33 5.49
CA ARG A 726 -16.21 14.05 6.28
C ARG A 726 -16.57 15.23 7.17
N MET A 727 -17.87 15.48 7.35
CA MET A 727 -18.30 16.50 8.31
C MET A 727 -17.92 16.17 9.76
N GLU A 728 -17.91 14.89 10.14
CA GLU A 728 -17.49 14.46 11.49
C GLU A 728 -16.01 14.73 11.77
N ASP A 729 -15.15 14.57 10.76
CA ASP A 729 -13.71 14.77 10.85
C ASP A 729 -13.38 16.25 10.98
N VAL A 730 -14.01 17.09 10.14
CA VAL A 730 -13.79 18.55 10.15
C VAL A 730 -14.35 19.22 11.40
N PHE A 731 -15.41 18.69 11.99
CA PHE A 731 -15.83 19.09 13.33
C PHE A 731 -14.87 18.58 14.42
N GLY A 732 -14.30 17.39 14.24
CA GLY A 732 -13.29 16.79 15.13
C GLY A 732 -11.98 17.58 15.21
N MET A 733 -11.62 18.33 14.15
CA MET A 733 -10.46 19.25 14.11
C MET A 733 -10.57 20.40 15.14
N LEU A 734 -11.76 20.68 15.68
CA LEU A 734 -11.99 21.72 16.68
C LEU A 734 -11.84 21.20 18.12
N SER A 735 -10.89 21.75 18.89
CA SER A 735 -10.72 21.51 20.33
C SER A 735 -11.80 22.18 21.21
N VAL A 736 -13.03 22.22 20.71
CA VAL A 736 -14.20 22.65 21.48
C VAL A 736 -14.66 21.51 22.41
N PRO A 737 -15.28 21.81 23.57
CA PRO A 737 -16.13 20.84 24.26
C PRO A 737 -17.10 20.16 23.29
N LEU A 738 -17.44 18.90 23.55
CA LEU A 738 -18.30 18.06 22.68
C LEU A 738 -17.68 17.64 21.34
N GLY A 739 -16.92 18.50 20.66
CA GLY A 739 -16.02 18.12 19.57
C GLY A 739 -14.95 17.18 20.10
N ASN A 740 -13.81 17.74 20.54
CA ASN A 740 -12.75 16.93 21.14
C ASN A 740 -12.61 17.03 22.68
N VAL A 741 -13.01 18.10 23.35
CA VAL A 741 -12.75 18.25 24.81
C VAL A 741 -13.77 17.51 25.70
N ARG A 742 -13.28 16.87 26.77
CA ARG A 742 -14.09 16.21 27.83
C ARG A 742 -14.64 17.25 28.83
N ALA A 743 -15.90 17.64 28.65
CA ALA A 743 -16.59 18.62 29.50
C ALA A 743 -16.62 18.33 31.03
N LYS A 744 -16.26 17.13 31.49
CA LYS A 744 -16.21 16.76 32.93
C LYS A 744 -14.81 16.87 33.55
N HIS A 745 -13.76 17.11 32.76
CA HIS A 745 -12.37 17.12 33.19
C HIS A 745 -12.10 18.22 34.24
N PRO A 746 -11.27 17.99 35.29
CA PRO A 746 -11.03 18.97 36.34
C PRO A 746 -10.53 20.33 35.82
N ASP A 747 -9.61 20.33 34.86
CA ASP A 747 -8.96 21.55 34.38
C ASP A 747 -9.93 22.39 33.56
N VAL A 748 -10.78 21.73 32.74
CA VAL A 748 -11.88 22.36 31.98
C VAL A 748 -12.95 22.97 32.91
N LYS A 749 -13.17 22.39 34.10
CA LYS A 749 -14.07 22.98 35.11
C LYS A 749 -13.42 24.18 35.81
N ALA A 750 -12.14 24.09 36.15
CA ALA A 750 -11.39 25.15 36.82
C ALA A 750 -11.20 26.38 35.91
N SER A 751 -11.03 26.19 34.60
CA SER A 751 -10.77 27.27 33.63
C SER A 751 -11.95 28.23 33.38
N HIS A 752 -13.11 27.98 33.99
CA HIS A 752 -14.45 28.34 33.51
C HIS A 752 -14.83 27.52 32.25
N PRO A 753 -16.07 27.01 32.14
CA PRO A 753 -16.48 26.22 30.99
C PRO A 753 -16.47 27.10 29.74
N ARG A 754 -15.73 26.69 28.70
CA ARG A 754 -15.91 27.24 27.35
C ARG A 754 -17.34 26.98 26.93
N VAL A 755 -18.08 28.04 26.67
CA VAL A 755 -19.47 27.96 26.20
C VAL A 755 -19.44 28.03 24.68
N ILE A 756 -19.98 27.01 24.02
CA ILE A 756 -20.15 26.99 22.56
C ILE A 756 -21.62 27.30 22.27
N LYS A 757 -21.86 28.11 21.26
CA LYS A 757 -23.19 28.47 20.77
C LYS A 757 -23.15 28.50 19.24
N ASN A 758 -24.33 28.45 18.63
CA ASN A 758 -24.54 28.82 17.23
C ASN A 758 -23.54 28.14 16.27
N CYS A 759 -23.37 26.81 16.38
CA CYS A 759 -22.54 26.07 15.44
C CYS A 759 -23.27 25.93 14.10
N GLN A 760 -22.58 26.24 13.01
CA GLN A 760 -23.00 26.04 11.62
C GLN A 760 -22.01 25.10 10.94
N HIS A 761 -22.53 24.06 10.29
CA HIS A 761 -21.75 23.10 9.51
C HIS A 761 -22.32 23.07 8.09
N ASP A 762 -21.57 23.58 7.12
CA ASP A 762 -21.94 23.65 5.72
C ASP A 762 -21.22 22.53 4.93
N CYS A 763 -22.00 21.74 4.19
CA CYS A 763 -21.50 20.73 3.25
C CYS A 763 -21.64 21.24 1.83
N HIS A 764 -20.54 21.68 1.21
CA HIS A 764 -20.54 22.17 -0.16
C HIS A 764 -20.14 21.05 -1.13
N GLY A 765 -21.07 20.68 -2.02
CA GLY A 765 -20.87 19.63 -3.02
C GLY A 765 -20.71 18.25 -2.40
N VAL A 766 -21.83 17.61 -2.03
CA VAL A 766 -21.84 16.24 -1.53
C VAL A 766 -21.20 15.30 -2.55
N LEU A 767 -20.17 14.56 -2.12
CA LEU A 767 -19.57 13.46 -2.88
C LEU A 767 -20.18 12.12 -2.49
N TRP A 768 -20.53 11.96 -1.21
CA TRP A 768 -21.15 10.75 -0.68
C TRP A 768 -22.04 11.06 0.53
N SER A 769 -23.16 10.34 0.66
CA SER A 769 -24.00 10.39 1.86
C SER A 769 -24.54 9.00 2.23
N GLN A 770 -24.55 8.70 3.54
CA GLN A 770 -25.08 7.43 4.04
C GLN A 770 -26.57 7.22 3.69
N THR A 771 -27.35 8.30 3.63
CA THR A 771 -28.77 8.30 3.25
C THR A 771 -29.00 7.95 1.78
N GLU A 772 -28.11 8.35 0.87
CA GLU A 772 -28.18 7.90 -0.52
C GLU A 772 -27.76 6.45 -0.69
N SER A 773 -26.76 5.97 0.04
CA SER A 773 -26.41 4.54 0.06
C SER A 773 -27.63 3.68 0.40
N VAL A 774 -28.30 3.99 1.52
CA VAL A 774 -29.52 3.27 1.96
C VAL A 774 -30.67 3.42 0.95
N ARG A 775 -30.89 4.61 0.38
CA ARG A 775 -31.92 4.82 -0.66
C ARG A 775 -31.62 4.05 -1.95
N SER A 776 -30.36 3.98 -2.37
CA SER A 776 -29.93 3.24 -3.56
C SER A 776 -30.15 1.73 -3.37
N GLU A 777 -29.87 1.21 -2.19
CA GLU A 777 -30.04 -0.19 -1.84
C GLU A 777 -31.53 -0.56 -1.67
N MET A 778 -32.33 0.28 -1.03
CA MET A 778 -33.79 0.13 -1.00
C MET A 778 -34.41 0.18 -2.42
N ARG A 779 -33.92 1.07 -3.31
CA ARG A 779 -34.34 1.10 -4.72
C ARG A 779 -33.91 -0.15 -5.48
N ARG A 780 -32.75 -0.74 -5.18
CA ARG A 780 -32.30 -2.03 -5.74
C ARG A 780 -33.19 -3.19 -5.26
N LEU A 781 -33.50 -3.25 -3.96
CA LEU A 781 -34.39 -4.26 -3.38
C LEU A 781 -35.82 -4.15 -3.93
N SER A 782 -36.36 -2.93 -4.04
CA SER A 782 -37.69 -2.65 -4.62
C SER A 782 -37.79 -2.87 -6.14
N ARG A 783 -36.66 -3.15 -6.83
CA ARG A 783 -36.64 -3.59 -8.24
C ARG A 783 -36.42 -5.11 -8.39
N ARG A 784 -36.15 -5.80 -7.29
CA ARG A 784 -36.00 -7.27 -7.23
C ARG A 784 -37.26 -7.97 -6.68
N GLN A 785 -38.19 -7.19 -6.13
CA GLN A 785 -39.57 -7.56 -5.81
C GLN A 785 -40.48 -7.11 -6.96
#